data_AF-A0A835XQ90-F1
#
_entry.id   AF-A0A835XQ90-F1
#
_cell.length_a   1.000
_cell.length_b   1.000
_cell.length_c   1.000
_cell.angle_alpha   90.00
_cell.angle_beta   90.00
_cell.angle_gamma   90.00
#
_symmetry.space_group_name_H-M   'P 1'
#
loop_
_entity.id
_entity.type
_entity.pdbx_description
1 polymer ?
#
loop_
_entity_poly.entity_id
_entity_poly.type
_entity_poly.pdbx_seq_one_letter_code
_entity_poly.pdbx_strand_id
1 'polypeptide(L)'
;MAPGRLLALAAMASLLGIAAAAVNGSAVDSVVGVYLPGYAHFSADFDNFNMSAINLTGVSHAYYAFIQPNPDGTVFDAYPWNGGLSVFMALKPRWPKTNFILSVGGGGFSNANWKAAVSDANLNTFVTNLVNLVKTVNADGIDLDWETPDSYDRNAYTALCAALRSRLDALGAAASPPRKMWLTAATGGFPQPENWVGFNLPVVKTYLDLFNIMTYELHDPCYWETTTNFHTAWSGCKAALDFYIGQGVPRNQLVLGLAFYGHGYTLLNKTNYMHPAPSVELRVCGSQIVMSYSAIMKRLRDQGGGVFVNAPERSAYYVKDTLWVGFDTEESLYMKQQGAHDYGIAGVMIWDGAQDAPGGRLLRSVAARAQPTVRPCGKGYIGTGACANTSECCSEFGYCGVTAALCGFRCRSGPCRPLDPPSPPRPPSPPSPPPVNGSAPDSVTGVYIPGYAHLDDSGFNISKMNLTGVSHAYYAFIQPNTEGTVFDAYPWNGGLTVFMALKPRWPKTNFILSVGGGGFSNANWKAAVSDANLNTFVTNLVNLVKTVNADGIDLDWEMPDVDDRNAYTALCAALRSRLDALGAAASPPRKMWLTAATGAFMQPENWLGYNVPVIKNYLDLFNIMTYDLHDPCYWESTTNFHTSWSNIITAVASYSTMGIPRSKQVLGLAFYGHAYTLTDKSSYMHPAPSIELRDCSNMDTRSYRDIVGMQAAEGGSIFFNAPERAAYYVKDYLWIGFDTAETLAMKIEGSRNLSMAGVMIWDGSQDMLDGRLLRSVAARTTPPVRACGGGWIGNGRCANSAQCCSEFGYCGTNETFCGYRCRSGPCVQYPSPPPRPPQPPPSCGDGVVGSGNCADATLCCSSAGYCWDDEDHCGVNCVGGPCWYKPRPPPPPPSPPPAPAPPPLPYGCGRGLQGNGSCPNPDDCCSAFGYCANDDAHCGYGCVGGPCQVFPPPPPGVTGPMCGGGTVGNGQCGFAGQCCSQHGWPKPPPSPPRPPAPKPSPPRPPAPPPLNTTPCGDGVVGNGKCADANVCCSRAGWCWNDYDHCRWEACLSGPCYKRPPLPPGPPPSPPGFKARPGRDLLCCWCGDGQVGSGRCPDATQCCSRAGWCYNDAAHCNADACVGGPCWTPPPAPAPKP
;
A
#
# COMPACT_ATOMS: atom_id res chain seq x y z
N MET A 1 2.12 54.29 -58.04
CA MET A 1 0.73 53.83 -57.81
C MET A 1 0.44 52.67 -58.76
N ALA A 2 -0.42 51.69 -58.46
CA ALA A 2 -0.94 51.19 -57.18
C ALA A 2 -1.55 49.77 -57.45
N PRO A 3 -1.65 48.86 -56.46
CA PRO A 3 -2.04 47.46 -56.70
C PRO A 3 -3.57 47.26 -56.74
N GLY A 4 -4.04 46.40 -57.65
CA GLY A 4 -5.49 46.15 -57.84
C GLY A 4 -5.89 44.72 -58.22
N ARG A 5 -5.03 43.71 -58.04
CA ARG A 5 -5.32 42.30 -58.42
C ARG A 5 -5.02 41.24 -57.34
N LEU A 6 -4.71 41.64 -56.12
CA LEU A 6 -4.36 40.72 -55.01
C LEU A 6 -5.54 40.29 -54.13
N LEU A 7 -6.73 40.90 -54.29
CA LEU A 7 -7.87 40.73 -53.37
C LEU A 7 -8.82 39.57 -53.72
N ALA A 8 -8.87 39.11 -54.96
CA ALA A 8 -9.84 38.07 -55.38
C ALA A 8 -9.47 36.64 -54.92
N LEU A 9 -8.17 36.33 -54.84
CA LEU A 9 -7.69 35.00 -54.43
C LEU A 9 -7.62 34.80 -52.90
N ALA A 10 -7.64 35.88 -52.12
CA ALA A 10 -7.61 35.80 -50.65
C ALA A 10 -8.96 35.35 -50.04
N ALA A 11 -10.08 35.56 -50.74
CA ALA A 11 -11.42 35.38 -50.18
C ALA A 11 -11.90 33.92 -50.08
N MET A 12 -11.38 33.00 -50.90
CA MET A 12 -11.72 31.57 -50.81
C MET A 12 -10.83 30.81 -49.82
N ALA A 13 -9.63 31.30 -49.53
CA ALA A 13 -8.75 30.71 -48.51
C ALA A 13 -9.30 30.92 -47.08
N SER A 14 -10.00 32.03 -46.83
CA SER A 14 -10.46 32.44 -45.49
C SER A 14 -11.73 31.73 -45.00
N LEU A 15 -12.50 31.06 -45.86
CA LEU A 15 -13.68 30.26 -45.46
C LEU A 15 -13.38 28.78 -45.20
N LEU A 16 -12.28 28.24 -45.73
CA LEU A 16 -11.77 26.90 -45.39
C LEU A 16 -10.85 26.91 -44.17
N GLY A 17 -10.22 28.04 -43.84
CA GLY A 17 -9.34 28.16 -42.66
C GLY A 17 -10.04 28.11 -41.29
N ILE A 18 -11.35 28.36 -41.24
CA ILE A 18 -12.10 28.49 -39.96
C ILE A 18 -12.54 27.15 -39.38
N ALA A 19 -12.64 26.09 -40.19
CA ALA A 19 -13.03 24.75 -39.73
C ALA A 19 -11.86 23.90 -39.18
N ALA A 20 -10.60 24.29 -39.47
CA ALA A 20 -9.42 23.49 -39.14
C ALA A 20 -8.75 23.87 -37.79
N ALA A 21 -9.11 25.01 -37.19
CA ALA A 21 -8.50 25.52 -35.96
C ALA A 21 -9.00 24.84 -34.65
N ALA A 22 -9.86 23.81 -34.76
CA ALA A 22 -10.54 23.19 -33.62
C ALA A 22 -10.04 21.77 -33.25
N VAL A 23 -9.02 21.22 -33.95
CA VAL A 23 -8.41 19.92 -33.62
C VAL A 23 -6.88 19.96 -33.72
N ASN A 24 -6.24 20.77 -32.87
CA ASN A 24 -4.82 20.64 -32.53
C ASN A 24 -4.55 21.35 -31.19
N GLY A 25 -4.77 20.62 -30.09
CA GLY A 25 -4.36 21.08 -28.77
C GLY A 25 -2.85 20.99 -28.62
N SER A 26 -2.14 22.09 -28.82
CA SER A 26 -0.73 22.20 -28.43
C SER A 26 -0.57 21.82 -26.95
N ALA A 27 0.38 20.93 -26.65
CA ALA A 27 0.64 20.54 -25.27
C ALA A 27 0.99 21.78 -24.43
N VAL A 28 0.30 21.95 -23.30
CA VAL A 28 0.68 22.93 -22.30
C VAL A 28 2.00 22.46 -21.66
N ASP A 29 3.00 23.32 -21.60
CA ASP A 29 4.23 23.04 -20.84
C ASP A 29 3.85 22.82 -19.37
N SER A 30 3.85 21.55 -18.92
CA SER A 30 3.37 21.18 -17.59
C SER A 30 4.16 21.88 -16.50
N VAL A 31 3.54 22.17 -15.36
CA VAL A 31 4.18 22.83 -14.21
C VAL A 31 4.98 21.79 -13.41
N VAL A 32 6.22 22.17 -13.09
CA VAL A 32 7.01 21.59 -12.00
C VAL A 32 7.50 22.77 -11.16
N GLY A 33 6.95 22.88 -9.97
CA GLY A 33 7.33 23.85 -8.95
C GLY A 33 8.19 23.23 -7.84
N VAL A 34 9.05 24.03 -7.20
CA VAL A 34 9.73 23.65 -5.95
C VAL A 34 9.89 24.86 -5.05
N TYR A 35 9.51 24.72 -3.77
CA TYR A 35 9.76 25.73 -2.75
C TYR A 35 11.16 25.54 -2.18
N LEU A 36 11.92 26.64 -2.09
CA LEU A 36 13.31 26.69 -1.64
C LEU A 36 13.41 27.59 -0.41
N PRO A 37 13.43 27.03 0.80
CA PRO A 37 13.38 27.83 2.02
C PRO A 37 14.71 28.48 2.40
N GLY A 38 14.63 29.76 2.77
CA GLY A 38 15.73 30.53 3.35
C GLY A 38 16.16 30.02 4.73
N TYR A 39 15.26 29.44 5.51
CA TYR A 39 15.59 28.85 6.83
C TYR A 39 16.55 27.67 6.74
N ALA A 40 16.41 26.83 5.70
CA ALA A 40 17.17 25.60 5.58
C ALA A 40 18.60 25.84 5.06
N HIS A 41 18.89 27.01 4.50
CA HIS A 41 20.19 27.26 3.87
C HIS A 41 21.32 27.23 4.92
N PHE A 42 22.18 26.21 4.79
CA PHE A 42 23.23 25.86 5.75
C PHE A 42 22.73 25.51 7.17
N SER A 43 21.45 25.16 7.34
CA SER A 43 20.94 24.63 8.61
C SER A 43 21.35 23.17 8.80
N ALA A 44 21.89 22.85 9.98
CA ALA A 44 22.25 21.48 10.37
C ALA A 44 21.04 20.54 10.43
N ASP A 45 19.84 21.07 10.69
CA ASP A 45 18.58 20.29 10.76
C ASP A 45 18.16 19.74 9.39
N PHE A 46 18.66 20.35 8.31
CA PHE A 46 18.41 19.96 6.91
C PHE A 46 19.69 19.40 6.25
N ASP A 47 20.46 18.61 7.01
CA ASP A 47 21.76 18.02 6.63
C ASP A 47 22.76 19.04 6.00
N ASN A 48 22.68 20.33 6.40
CA ASN A 48 23.42 21.48 5.86
C ASN A 48 23.07 21.87 4.40
N PHE A 49 21.78 21.82 4.04
CA PHE A 49 21.27 22.14 2.70
C PHE A 49 21.88 23.41 2.08
N ASN A 50 22.58 23.23 0.97
CA ASN A 50 23.22 24.31 0.23
C ASN A 50 22.41 24.69 -1.01
N MET A 51 21.59 25.74 -0.90
CA MET A 51 20.75 26.24 -2.00
C MET A 51 21.58 26.59 -3.26
N SER A 52 22.81 27.08 -3.12
CA SER A 52 23.67 27.41 -4.27
C SER A 52 24.10 26.19 -5.11
N ALA A 53 24.00 24.98 -4.54
CA ALA A 53 24.34 23.71 -5.19
C ALA A 53 23.14 23.01 -5.85
N ILE A 54 21.91 23.55 -5.74
CA ILE A 54 20.71 22.88 -6.22
C ILE A 54 20.64 22.79 -7.75
N ASN A 55 20.15 21.65 -8.24
CA ASN A 55 19.95 21.39 -9.66
C ASN A 55 18.49 21.63 -10.04
N LEU A 56 18.21 22.69 -10.79
CA LEU A 56 16.87 23.06 -11.26
C LEU A 56 16.60 22.61 -12.71
N THR A 57 17.35 21.63 -13.22
CA THR A 57 17.13 21.08 -14.57
C THR A 57 15.71 20.55 -14.72
N GLY A 58 14.90 21.27 -15.50
CA GLY A 58 13.49 20.93 -15.74
C GLY A 58 12.51 21.36 -14.64
N VAL A 59 12.94 22.13 -13.65
CA VAL A 59 12.03 22.91 -12.81
C VAL A 59 11.54 24.12 -13.62
N SER A 60 10.22 24.33 -13.69
CA SER A 60 9.64 25.53 -14.35
C SER A 60 9.51 26.73 -13.42
N HIS A 61 9.29 26.48 -12.13
CA HIS A 61 9.03 27.50 -11.13
C HIS A 61 9.83 27.16 -9.87
N ALA A 62 10.76 28.02 -9.50
CA ALA A 62 11.37 28.00 -8.18
C ALA A 62 10.68 29.08 -7.35
N TYR A 63 10.26 28.74 -6.13
CA TYR A 63 9.59 29.65 -5.20
C TYR A 63 10.51 29.92 -4.02
N TYR A 64 10.86 31.18 -3.76
CA TYR A 64 11.63 31.53 -2.58
C TYR A 64 10.71 31.61 -1.36
N ALA A 65 10.99 30.79 -0.35
CA ALA A 65 10.24 30.74 0.90
C ALA A 65 11.05 31.38 2.05
N PHE A 66 10.72 32.56 2.58
CA PHE A 66 9.58 33.42 2.24
C PHE A 66 9.95 34.91 2.37
N ILE A 67 9.23 35.72 1.62
CA ILE A 67 9.05 37.16 1.89
C ILE A 67 7.89 37.32 2.87
N GLN A 68 7.94 38.30 3.77
CA GLN A 68 6.90 38.55 4.78
C GLN A 68 6.30 39.96 4.66
N PRO A 69 4.99 40.13 4.89
CA PRO A 69 4.37 41.44 5.05
C PRO A 69 4.66 42.03 6.44
N ASN A 70 4.94 43.33 6.48
CA ASN A 70 4.76 44.15 7.67
C ASN A 70 3.35 44.77 7.69
N PRO A 71 2.80 45.14 8.86
CA PRO A 71 1.45 45.70 8.96
C PRO A 71 1.23 47.01 8.20
N ASP A 72 2.29 47.74 7.83
CA ASP A 72 2.27 48.98 7.05
C ASP A 72 2.34 48.77 5.52
N GLY A 73 2.42 47.51 5.06
CA GLY A 73 2.63 47.17 3.66
C GLY A 73 4.09 47.31 3.20
N THR A 74 5.07 47.45 4.08
CA THR A 74 6.47 47.12 3.73
C THR A 74 6.67 45.60 3.72
N VAL A 75 7.76 45.12 3.13
CA VAL A 75 8.07 43.69 3.01
C VAL A 75 9.54 43.41 3.33
N PHE A 76 9.82 42.22 3.86
CA PHE A 76 11.16 41.78 4.24
C PHE A 76 11.39 40.30 3.89
N ASP A 77 12.65 39.92 3.66
CA ASP A 77 13.07 38.50 3.65
C ASP A 77 12.95 37.95 5.08
N ALA A 78 12.36 36.77 5.27
CA ALA A 78 12.22 36.14 6.58
C ALA A 78 13.57 35.67 7.18
N TYR A 79 14.57 35.38 6.33
CA TYR A 79 15.84 34.76 6.73
C TYR A 79 17.07 35.49 6.15
N PRO A 80 17.17 36.83 6.29
CA PRO A 80 18.16 37.65 5.59
C PRO A 80 19.59 37.36 6.03
N TRP A 81 19.79 36.92 7.26
CA TRP A 81 21.09 36.54 7.82
C TRP A 81 21.70 35.28 7.16
N ASN A 82 20.86 34.41 6.57
CA ASN A 82 21.32 33.26 5.77
C ASN A 82 21.68 33.66 4.32
N GLY A 83 21.40 34.90 3.90
CA GLY A 83 21.57 35.35 2.52
C GLY A 83 20.67 34.63 1.50
N GLY A 84 19.63 33.92 1.95
CA GLY A 84 18.83 33.00 1.15
C GLY A 84 18.30 33.62 -0.15
N LEU A 85 17.73 34.82 -0.08
CA LEU A 85 17.19 35.51 -1.25
C LEU A 85 18.26 35.88 -2.29
N SER A 86 19.48 36.24 -1.85
CA SER A 86 20.56 36.60 -2.78
C SER A 86 21.13 35.36 -3.48
N VAL A 87 21.25 34.24 -2.76
CA VAL A 87 21.63 32.94 -3.32
C VAL A 87 20.56 32.42 -4.29
N PHE A 88 19.28 32.50 -3.91
CA PHE A 88 18.15 32.12 -4.75
C PHE A 88 18.15 32.91 -6.08
N MET A 89 18.32 34.24 -6.03
CA MET A 89 18.36 35.04 -7.26
C MET A 89 19.67 34.86 -8.06
N ALA A 90 20.79 34.49 -7.42
CA ALA A 90 22.03 34.11 -8.11
C ALA A 90 21.90 32.78 -8.89
N LEU A 91 20.94 31.91 -8.56
CA LEU A 91 20.61 30.74 -9.38
C LEU A 91 19.94 31.10 -10.72
N LYS A 92 19.29 32.27 -10.83
CA LYS A 92 18.56 32.68 -12.03
C LYS A 92 19.37 32.68 -13.33
N PRO A 93 20.56 33.35 -13.41
CA PRO A 93 21.39 33.30 -14.62
C PRO A 93 21.92 31.88 -14.94
N ARG A 94 21.95 30.97 -13.96
CA ARG A 94 22.34 29.56 -14.15
C ARG A 94 21.20 28.71 -14.74
N TRP A 95 19.95 29.07 -14.46
CA TRP A 95 18.76 28.30 -14.86
C TRP A 95 17.75 29.17 -15.65
N PRO A 96 18.11 29.70 -16.83
CA PRO A 96 17.30 30.67 -17.59
C PRO A 96 15.98 30.12 -18.19
N LYS A 97 15.61 28.87 -17.89
CA LYS A 97 14.30 28.26 -18.23
C LYS A 97 13.37 28.11 -17.01
N THR A 98 13.84 28.47 -15.83
CA THR A 98 13.09 28.42 -14.58
C THR A 98 12.67 29.84 -14.21
N ASN A 99 11.39 30.04 -13.89
CA ASN A 99 10.89 31.30 -13.35
C ASN A 99 11.22 31.35 -11.85
N PHE A 100 11.87 32.42 -11.40
CA PHE A 100 12.24 32.63 -10.00
C PHE A 100 11.21 33.54 -9.35
N ILE A 101 10.27 32.94 -8.63
CA ILE A 101 9.12 33.60 -8.02
C ILE A 101 9.39 33.82 -6.52
N LEU A 102 8.98 34.98 -6.00
CA LEU A 102 9.04 35.26 -4.57
C LEU A 102 7.73 34.81 -3.93
N SER A 103 7.77 33.79 -3.06
CA SER A 103 6.59 33.43 -2.27
C SER A 103 6.51 34.31 -1.02
N VAL A 104 5.31 34.78 -0.74
CA VAL A 104 5.00 35.68 0.36
C VAL A 104 4.14 34.93 1.36
N GLY A 105 4.55 34.87 2.64
CA GLY A 105 3.78 34.26 3.73
C GLY A 105 4.27 32.88 4.19
N GLY A 106 3.42 31.86 4.08
CA GLY A 106 3.62 30.50 4.61
C GLY A 106 3.11 30.30 6.04
N GLY A 107 3.07 29.04 6.46
CA GLY A 107 2.60 28.59 7.76
C GLY A 107 3.45 29.10 8.94
N GLY A 108 2.78 29.35 10.07
CA GLY A 108 3.40 29.84 11.31
C GLY A 108 3.67 31.35 11.35
N PHE A 109 3.42 32.09 10.27
CA PHE A 109 3.60 33.55 10.21
C PHE A 109 2.34 34.35 10.59
N SER A 110 2.47 35.67 10.74
CA SER A 110 1.44 36.54 11.32
C SER A 110 0.27 36.82 10.37
N ASN A 111 -0.86 36.13 10.56
CA ASN A 111 -2.13 36.45 9.90
C ASN A 111 -2.56 37.91 10.17
N ALA A 112 -2.23 38.47 11.34
CA ALA A 112 -2.50 39.88 11.64
C ALA A 112 -1.70 40.85 10.76
N ASN A 113 -0.46 40.51 10.37
CA ASN A 113 0.33 41.31 9.43
C ASN A 113 -0.28 41.28 8.03
N TRP A 114 -0.70 40.10 7.57
CA TRP A 114 -1.41 39.93 6.30
C TRP A 114 -2.65 40.82 6.22
N LYS A 115 -3.58 40.68 7.18
CA LYS A 115 -4.81 41.48 7.28
C LYS A 115 -4.54 42.99 7.24
N ALA A 116 -3.50 43.46 7.94
CA ALA A 116 -3.11 44.86 7.96
C ALA A 116 -2.48 45.34 6.64
N ALA A 117 -1.65 44.52 5.99
CA ALA A 117 -1.01 44.84 4.71
C ALA A 117 -1.98 44.86 3.52
N VAL A 118 -3.01 44.01 3.52
CA VAL A 118 -4.04 43.98 2.45
C VAL A 118 -5.21 44.94 2.67
N SER A 119 -5.25 45.64 3.81
CA SER A 119 -6.29 46.64 4.12
C SER A 119 -6.30 47.79 3.10
N ASP A 120 -7.47 48.41 2.87
CA ASP A 120 -7.64 49.50 1.89
C ASP A 120 -6.61 50.65 2.03
N ALA A 121 -6.15 50.91 3.26
CA ALA A 121 -5.15 51.92 3.56
C ALA A 121 -3.74 51.55 3.07
N ASN A 122 -3.37 50.27 3.19
CA ASN A 122 -1.99 49.79 2.97
C ASN A 122 -1.81 48.98 1.69
N LEU A 123 -2.90 48.50 1.07
CA LEU A 123 -2.87 47.63 -0.10
C LEU A 123 -2.03 48.21 -1.26
N ASN A 124 -2.17 49.51 -1.54
CA ASN A 124 -1.36 50.18 -2.56
C ASN A 124 0.14 50.20 -2.20
N THR A 125 0.48 50.38 -0.93
CA THR A 125 1.86 50.34 -0.41
C THR A 125 2.43 48.93 -0.53
N PHE A 126 1.67 47.92 -0.08
CA PHE A 126 2.05 46.50 -0.13
C PHE A 126 2.29 46.00 -1.56
N VAL A 127 1.33 46.24 -2.46
CA VAL A 127 1.45 45.93 -3.88
C VAL A 127 2.64 46.65 -4.52
N THR A 128 2.86 47.93 -4.19
CA THR A 128 4.00 48.70 -4.72
C THR A 128 5.33 48.16 -4.23
N ASN A 129 5.45 47.80 -2.95
CA ASN A 129 6.68 47.28 -2.36
C ASN A 129 7.02 45.88 -2.87
N LEU A 130 6.03 44.98 -3.02
CA LEU A 130 6.23 43.68 -3.65
C LEU A 130 6.70 43.81 -5.10
N VAL A 131 6.05 44.67 -5.91
CA VAL A 131 6.43 44.88 -7.32
C VAL A 131 7.79 45.58 -7.45
N ASN A 132 8.13 46.49 -6.52
CA ASN A 132 9.47 47.08 -6.42
C ASN A 132 10.53 46.03 -6.02
N LEU A 133 10.23 45.10 -5.12
CA LEU A 133 11.15 44.01 -4.76
C LEU A 133 11.39 43.09 -5.97
N VAL A 134 10.32 42.63 -6.65
CA VAL A 134 10.40 41.85 -7.90
C VAL A 134 11.26 42.55 -8.94
N LYS A 135 11.09 43.87 -9.14
CA LYS A 135 11.90 44.68 -10.05
C LYS A 135 13.37 44.78 -9.59
N THR A 136 13.60 44.96 -8.30
CA THR A 136 14.94 45.21 -7.72
C THR A 136 15.83 43.97 -7.78
N VAL A 137 15.28 42.80 -7.43
CA VAL A 137 16.02 41.52 -7.51
C VAL A 137 15.91 40.85 -8.88
N ASN A 138 15.09 41.40 -9.78
CA ASN A 138 14.71 40.84 -11.08
C ASN A 138 14.10 39.42 -10.97
N ALA A 139 13.12 39.25 -10.08
CA ALA A 139 12.29 38.04 -10.00
C ALA A 139 11.31 37.95 -11.20
N ASP A 140 10.62 36.81 -11.35
CA ASP A 140 9.68 36.54 -12.44
C ASP A 140 8.21 36.58 -12.02
N GLY A 141 7.92 36.79 -10.75
CA GLY A 141 6.56 36.83 -10.24
C GLY A 141 6.47 36.84 -8.73
N ILE A 142 5.23 36.76 -8.26
CA ILE A 142 4.85 36.65 -6.85
C ILE A 142 3.99 35.40 -6.68
N ASP A 143 4.23 34.67 -5.60
CA ASP A 143 3.36 33.61 -5.10
C ASP A 143 2.76 34.06 -3.77
N LEU A 144 1.45 33.86 -3.59
CA LEU A 144 0.70 34.27 -2.40
C LEU A 144 0.41 33.04 -1.53
N ASP A 145 1.10 32.93 -0.41
CA ASP A 145 0.95 31.83 0.55
C ASP A 145 0.37 32.37 1.87
N TRP A 146 -0.93 32.66 1.87
CA TRP A 146 -1.62 33.13 3.08
C TRP A 146 -2.37 31.95 3.70
N GLU A 147 -1.86 31.48 4.85
CA GLU A 147 -2.40 30.36 5.63
C GLU A 147 -3.12 30.84 6.92
N THR A 148 -4.44 30.99 6.96
CA THR A 148 -5.38 31.17 5.85
C THR A 148 -6.20 32.46 6.05
N PRO A 149 -6.67 33.11 4.97
CA PRO A 149 -7.65 34.19 5.05
C PRO A 149 -9.02 33.66 5.51
N ASP A 150 -9.70 34.43 6.36
CA ASP A 150 -11.06 34.13 6.82
C ASP A 150 -12.14 34.83 5.97
N SER A 151 -13.41 34.61 6.32
CA SER A 151 -14.56 35.14 5.58
C SER A 151 -14.60 36.66 5.46
N TYR A 152 -13.97 37.41 6.36
CA TYR A 152 -13.86 38.87 6.30
C TYR A 152 -12.77 39.31 5.31
N ASP A 153 -11.71 38.52 5.16
CA ASP A 153 -10.56 38.83 4.29
C ASP A 153 -10.87 38.62 2.79
N ARG A 154 -11.92 37.84 2.47
CA ARG A 154 -12.28 37.41 1.10
C ARG A 154 -12.22 38.51 0.05
N ASN A 155 -12.70 39.71 0.38
CA ASN A 155 -12.70 40.84 -0.55
C ASN A 155 -11.32 41.49 -0.66
N ALA A 156 -10.57 41.60 0.44
CA ALA A 156 -9.21 42.15 0.46
C ALA A 156 -8.21 41.23 -0.28
N TYR A 157 -8.33 39.90 -0.12
CA TYR A 157 -7.58 38.92 -0.90
C TYR A 157 -7.89 39.05 -2.41
N THR A 158 -9.17 39.20 -2.76
CA THR A 158 -9.58 39.41 -4.16
C THR A 158 -9.01 40.72 -4.74
N ALA A 159 -9.01 41.81 -3.95
CA ALA A 159 -8.41 43.09 -4.33
C ALA A 159 -6.88 43.02 -4.47
N LEU A 160 -6.20 42.25 -3.62
CA LEU A 160 -4.76 41.97 -3.73
C LEU A 160 -4.42 41.27 -5.04
N CYS A 161 -5.12 40.20 -5.39
CA CYS A 161 -4.90 39.51 -6.66
C CYS A 161 -5.11 40.44 -7.87
N ALA A 162 -6.17 41.25 -7.87
CA ALA A 162 -6.46 42.21 -8.94
C ALA A 162 -5.38 43.29 -9.08
N ALA A 163 -4.95 43.88 -7.95
CA ALA A 163 -3.95 44.94 -7.92
C ALA A 163 -2.55 44.42 -8.30
N LEU A 164 -2.16 43.24 -7.82
CA LEU A 164 -0.90 42.59 -8.23
C LEU A 164 -0.90 42.26 -9.71
N ARG A 165 -1.95 41.63 -10.25
CA ARG A 165 -2.07 41.30 -11.69
C ARG A 165 -1.82 42.55 -12.55
N SER A 166 -2.57 43.62 -12.29
CA SER A 166 -2.47 44.88 -13.05
C SER A 166 -1.06 45.48 -13.02
N ARG A 167 -0.37 45.47 -11.86
CA ARG A 167 0.99 46.02 -11.74
C ARG A 167 2.06 45.10 -12.34
N LEU A 168 1.91 43.78 -12.21
CA LEU A 168 2.80 42.79 -12.81
C LEU A 168 2.70 42.79 -14.33
N ASP A 169 1.50 42.94 -14.90
CA ASP A 169 1.31 43.08 -16.34
C ASP A 169 1.96 44.36 -16.88
N ALA A 170 1.80 45.48 -16.18
CA ALA A 170 2.48 46.73 -16.52
C ALA A 170 4.01 46.62 -16.43
N LEU A 171 4.56 45.94 -15.41
CA LEU A 171 5.99 45.70 -15.28
C LEU A 171 6.53 44.76 -16.37
N GLY A 172 5.78 43.72 -16.72
CA GLY A 172 6.12 42.76 -17.77
C GLY A 172 6.09 43.37 -19.17
N ALA A 173 5.10 44.21 -19.46
CA ALA A 173 5.00 44.96 -20.71
C ALA A 173 6.07 46.06 -20.86
N ALA A 174 6.54 46.64 -19.75
CA ALA A 174 7.62 47.63 -19.73
C ALA A 174 9.04 47.03 -19.73
N ALA A 175 9.18 45.72 -19.68
CA ALA A 175 10.47 45.05 -19.82
C ALA A 175 10.97 45.09 -21.29
N SER A 176 12.28 44.94 -21.49
CA SER A 176 12.88 44.85 -22.83
C SER A 176 13.77 43.59 -22.92
N PRO A 177 13.38 42.55 -23.68
CA PRO A 177 12.08 42.40 -24.33
C PRO A 177 10.92 42.30 -23.31
N PRO A 178 9.68 42.60 -23.71
CA PRO A 178 8.50 42.37 -22.88
C PRO A 178 8.40 40.91 -22.45
N ARG A 179 8.04 40.67 -21.18
CA ARG A 179 8.04 39.32 -20.60
C ARG A 179 6.84 39.07 -19.70
N LYS A 180 6.40 37.82 -19.60
CA LYS A 180 5.40 37.43 -18.60
C LYS A 180 5.95 37.68 -17.20
N MET A 181 5.07 38.17 -16.32
CA MET A 181 5.22 38.14 -14.88
C MET A 181 4.16 37.18 -14.33
N TRP A 182 4.56 36.28 -13.43
CA TRP A 182 3.67 35.28 -12.84
C TRP A 182 3.01 35.81 -11.57
N LEU A 183 1.75 35.45 -11.36
CA LEU A 183 1.05 35.60 -10.09
C LEU A 183 0.41 34.26 -9.72
N THR A 184 0.94 33.58 -8.72
CA THR A 184 0.43 32.29 -8.25
C THR A 184 -0.05 32.40 -6.80
N ALA A 185 -0.71 31.37 -6.29
CA ALA A 185 -1.05 31.29 -4.87
C ALA A 185 -0.94 29.87 -4.34
N ALA A 186 -0.28 29.70 -3.20
CA ALA A 186 -0.40 28.52 -2.37
C ALA A 186 -1.73 28.57 -1.60
N THR A 187 -2.45 27.44 -1.60
CA THR A 187 -3.85 27.35 -1.17
C THR A 187 -4.11 25.94 -0.65
N GLY A 188 -4.86 25.79 0.44
CA GLY A 188 -5.03 24.51 1.15
C GLY A 188 -5.56 23.32 0.31
N GLY A 189 -5.35 22.10 0.83
CA GLY A 189 -5.82 20.85 0.21
C GLY A 189 -7.15 20.29 0.73
N PHE A 190 -7.75 20.88 1.76
CA PHE A 190 -8.95 20.34 2.41
C PHE A 190 -10.23 20.63 1.60
N PRO A 191 -11.01 19.63 1.14
CA PRO A 191 -12.17 19.83 0.25
C PRO A 191 -13.45 20.36 0.94
N GLN A 192 -13.44 20.54 2.27
CA GLN A 192 -14.58 21.04 3.06
C GLN A 192 -14.84 22.53 2.80
N PRO A 193 -16.05 22.96 2.37
CA PRO A 193 -16.34 24.36 1.99
C PRO A 193 -16.04 25.42 3.06
N GLU A 194 -16.15 25.08 4.34
CA GLU A 194 -15.84 25.93 5.48
C GLU A 194 -14.37 26.41 5.48
N ASN A 195 -13.44 25.62 4.94
CA ASN A 195 -12.02 25.99 4.81
C ASN A 195 -11.77 26.98 3.65
N TRP A 196 -12.79 27.32 2.86
CA TRP A 196 -12.70 28.17 1.66
C TRP A 196 -13.39 29.52 1.78
N VAL A 197 -13.95 29.85 2.94
CA VAL A 197 -14.77 31.06 3.11
C VAL A 197 -14.03 32.35 2.77
N GLY A 198 -12.71 32.42 3.04
CA GLY A 198 -11.83 33.55 2.71
C GLY A 198 -11.31 33.61 1.27
N PHE A 199 -11.67 32.66 0.40
CA PHE A 199 -11.26 32.68 -1.00
C PHE A 199 -12.45 32.85 -1.94
N ASN A 200 -12.34 33.78 -2.89
CA ASN A 200 -13.34 33.98 -3.93
C ASN A 200 -12.95 33.25 -5.22
N LEU A 201 -12.77 31.92 -5.16
CA LEU A 201 -12.23 31.09 -6.25
C LEU A 201 -12.84 31.37 -7.66
N PRO A 202 -14.17 31.57 -7.82
CA PRO A 202 -14.74 31.92 -9.12
C PRO A 202 -14.29 33.25 -9.71
N VAL A 203 -13.76 34.17 -8.88
CA VAL A 203 -13.22 35.47 -9.28
C VAL A 203 -11.70 35.46 -9.35
N VAL A 204 -10.99 35.01 -8.30
CA VAL A 204 -9.51 35.13 -8.26
C VAL A 204 -8.79 34.33 -9.34
N LYS A 205 -9.45 33.30 -9.90
CA LYS A 205 -8.96 32.55 -11.09
C LYS A 205 -8.77 33.41 -12.35
N THR A 206 -9.31 34.63 -12.41
CA THR A 206 -9.07 35.56 -13.54
C THR A 206 -7.79 36.39 -13.36
N TYR A 207 -7.18 36.36 -12.16
CA TYR A 207 -5.96 37.07 -11.82
C TYR A 207 -4.77 36.12 -11.61
N LEU A 208 -5.01 34.95 -11.00
CA LEU A 208 -3.96 33.96 -10.74
C LEU A 208 -3.61 33.19 -12.02
N ASP A 209 -2.33 33.03 -12.30
CA ASP A 209 -1.80 32.14 -13.32
C ASP A 209 -1.94 30.67 -12.93
N LEU A 210 -1.65 30.34 -11.66
CA LEU A 210 -1.66 28.98 -11.11
C LEU A 210 -2.15 29.00 -9.64
N PHE A 211 -2.90 27.97 -9.28
CA PHE A 211 -3.23 27.58 -7.91
C PHE A 211 -2.32 26.43 -7.49
N ASN A 212 -1.39 26.71 -6.59
CA ASN A 212 -0.57 25.72 -5.92
C ASN A 212 -1.42 25.11 -4.79
N ILE A 213 -2.04 23.95 -5.04
CA ILE A 213 -2.89 23.28 -4.04
C ILE A 213 -2.01 22.45 -3.11
N MET A 214 -2.02 22.78 -1.83
CA MET A 214 -1.29 22.11 -0.76
C MET A 214 -1.97 20.80 -0.37
N THR A 215 -1.88 19.80 -1.26
CA THR A 215 -2.41 18.44 -1.03
C THR A 215 -1.44 17.57 -0.22
N TYR A 216 -1.05 18.12 0.93
CA TYR A 216 -0.28 17.54 2.01
C TYR A 216 -0.86 18.06 3.34
N GLU A 217 -0.40 17.55 4.49
CA GLU A 217 -1.03 17.76 5.82
C GLU A 217 -2.51 17.32 5.91
N LEU A 218 -3.00 16.51 4.96
CA LEU A 218 -4.41 16.07 4.90
C LEU A 218 -4.80 15.13 6.07
N HIS A 219 -3.80 14.53 6.72
CA HIS A 219 -3.92 13.58 7.84
C HIS A 219 -2.68 13.71 8.74
N ASP A 220 -2.87 13.90 10.05
CA ASP A 220 -1.80 14.16 11.02
C ASP A 220 -2.16 13.52 12.39
N PRO A 221 -1.28 12.69 13.00
CA PRO A 221 -1.55 12.03 14.29
C PRO A 221 -1.68 12.96 15.49
N CYS A 222 -1.31 14.24 15.38
CA CYS A 222 -1.61 15.27 16.38
C CYS A 222 -3.11 15.55 16.52
N TYR A 223 -3.86 15.39 15.43
CA TYR A 223 -5.26 15.79 15.33
C TYR A 223 -6.14 14.54 15.26
N TRP A 224 -6.43 13.98 16.44
CA TRP A 224 -7.47 12.97 16.70
C TRP A 224 -7.40 11.64 15.91
N GLU A 225 -6.33 11.33 15.18
CA GLU A 225 -6.19 10.05 14.45
C GLU A 225 -5.66 8.91 15.34
N THR A 226 -6.42 7.81 15.41
CA THR A 226 -6.11 6.57 16.14
C THR A 226 -5.64 5.43 15.23
N THR A 227 -5.40 5.72 13.96
CA THR A 227 -4.88 4.79 12.94
C THR A 227 -3.88 5.48 12.04
N THR A 228 -2.88 4.76 11.54
CA THR A 228 -1.89 5.27 10.58
C THR A 228 -2.52 5.73 9.28
N ASN A 229 -2.03 6.83 8.71
CA ASN A 229 -2.61 7.44 7.53
C ASN A 229 -1.57 8.27 6.74
N PHE A 230 -1.84 8.55 5.46
CA PHE A 230 -0.93 9.29 4.59
C PHE A 230 -1.34 10.75 4.48
N HIS A 231 -0.52 11.66 5.01
CA HIS A 231 -0.77 13.11 4.96
C HIS A 231 -0.91 13.70 3.53
N THR A 232 -0.54 12.94 2.49
CA THR A 232 -0.68 13.29 1.07
C THR A 232 -1.30 12.12 0.26
N ALA A 233 -2.29 11.44 0.85
CA ALA A 233 -3.04 10.35 0.22
C ALA A 233 -3.68 10.74 -1.13
N TRP A 234 -3.54 9.93 -2.18
CA TRP A 234 -4.09 10.24 -3.50
C TRP A 234 -5.62 10.42 -3.50
N SER A 235 -6.37 9.71 -2.66
CA SER A 235 -7.81 9.93 -2.47
C SER A 235 -8.12 11.36 -2.02
N GLY A 236 -7.40 11.87 -1.02
CA GLY A 236 -7.49 13.25 -0.54
C GLY A 236 -7.04 14.27 -1.58
N CYS A 237 -5.88 14.05 -2.22
CA CYS A 237 -5.38 14.87 -3.33
C CYS A 237 -6.40 15.01 -4.46
N LYS A 238 -7.06 13.91 -4.83
CA LYS A 238 -8.11 13.89 -5.86
C LYS A 238 -9.36 14.66 -5.40
N ALA A 239 -9.79 14.51 -4.15
CA ALA A 239 -10.93 15.24 -3.59
C ALA A 239 -10.69 16.75 -3.59
N ALA A 240 -9.47 17.19 -3.27
CA ALA A 240 -9.04 18.59 -3.37
C ALA A 240 -9.18 19.11 -4.81
N LEU A 241 -8.61 18.39 -5.80
CA LEU A 241 -8.71 18.77 -7.22
C LEU A 241 -10.16 18.86 -7.68
N ASP A 242 -11.00 17.88 -7.35
CA ASP A 242 -12.41 17.85 -7.72
C ASP A 242 -13.19 19.03 -7.09
N PHE A 243 -12.86 19.45 -5.86
CA PHE A 243 -13.45 20.65 -5.25
C PHE A 243 -13.16 21.92 -6.07
N TYR A 244 -11.89 22.19 -6.42
CA TYR A 244 -11.52 23.38 -7.21
C TYR A 244 -12.18 23.38 -8.59
N ILE A 245 -12.26 22.21 -9.23
CA ILE A 245 -12.95 22.02 -10.51
C ILE A 245 -14.46 22.29 -10.33
N GLY A 246 -15.06 21.87 -9.21
CA GLY A 246 -16.45 22.19 -8.83
C GLY A 246 -16.69 23.69 -8.58
N GLN A 247 -15.71 24.41 -8.03
CA GLN A 247 -15.71 25.89 -7.96
C GLN A 247 -15.40 26.56 -9.32
N GLY A 248 -15.30 25.76 -10.39
CA GLY A 248 -15.11 26.21 -11.76
C GLY A 248 -13.71 26.74 -12.05
N VAL A 249 -12.69 26.33 -11.30
CA VAL A 249 -11.29 26.67 -11.62
C VAL A 249 -10.80 25.78 -12.78
N PRO A 250 -10.32 26.36 -13.89
CA PRO A 250 -9.74 25.62 -15.01
C PRO A 250 -8.64 24.64 -14.60
N ARG A 251 -8.69 23.40 -15.10
CA ARG A 251 -7.68 22.36 -14.81
C ARG A 251 -6.26 22.83 -15.14
N ASN A 252 -6.08 23.57 -16.23
CA ASN A 252 -4.79 24.14 -16.65
C ASN A 252 -4.28 25.31 -15.78
N GLN A 253 -4.97 25.66 -14.69
CA GLN A 253 -4.45 26.51 -13.60
C GLN A 253 -4.14 25.72 -12.32
N LEU A 254 -4.51 24.43 -12.21
CA LEU A 254 -4.34 23.65 -10.98
C LEU A 254 -2.98 22.95 -10.93
N VAL A 255 -2.29 23.07 -9.80
CA VAL A 255 -0.99 22.44 -9.53
C VAL A 255 -1.12 21.59 -8.27
N LEU A 256 -0.72 20.31 -8.35
CA LEU A 256 -0.86 19.32 -7.28
C LEU A 256 0.31 19.36 -6.28
N GLY A 257 -0.01 19.26 -4.99
CA GLY A 257 0.92 19.18 -3.86
C GLY A 257 1.64 17.84 -3.74
N LEU A 258 2.97 17.90 -3.69
CA LEU A 258 3.87 16.81 -3.35
C LEU A 258 4.69 17.19 -2.10
N ALA A 259 4.87 16.23 -1.19
CA ALA A 259 5.62 16.41 0.04
C ALA A 259 6.96 15.65 0.00
N PHE A 260 8.06 16.28 0.41
CA PHE A 260 9.38 15.64 0.52
C PHE A 260 9.71 15.20 1.96
N TYR A 261 8.67 14.84 2.70
CA TYR A 261 8.70 14.47 4.11
C TYR A 261 7.56 13.49 4.41
N GLY A 262 7.41 13.08 5.66
CA GLY A 262 6.33 12.21 6.10
C GLY A 262 5.90 12.42 7.55
N HIS A 263 4.75 11.84 7.89
CA HIS A 263 4.11 11.93 9.20
C HIS A 263 4.27 10.62 9.98
N GLY A 264 4.79 10.72 11.20
CA GLY A 264 5.19 9.63 12.08
C GLY A 264 4.17 9.29 13.16
N TYR A 265 3.68 8.05 13.12
CA TYR A 265 2.69 7.47 14.04
C TYR A 265 3.38 6.44 14.94
N THR A 266 2.97 6.39 16.21
CA THR A 266 3.36 5.30 17.13
C THR A 266 2.31 4.20 17.10
N LEU A 267 2.63 3.04 16.54
CA LEU A 267 1.77 1.85 16.50
C LEU A 267 1.46 1.34 17.91
N LEU A 268 0.21 0.93 18.15
CA LEU A 268 -0.18 0.22 19.38
C LEU A 268 0.44 -1.18 19.47
N ASN A 269 0.76 -1.79 18.33
CA ASN A 269 1.46 -3.06 18.24
C ASN A 269 2.36 -3.09 17.00
N LYS A 270 3.66 -3.33 17.18
CA LYS A 270 4.64 -3.41 16.10
C LYS A 270 4.43 -4.54 15.07
N THR A 271 3.61 -5.56 15.38
CA THR A 271 3.25 -6.60 14.40
C THR A 271 2.04 -6.23 13.55
N ASN A 272 1.29 -5.18 13.92
CA ASN A 272 0.22 -4.62 13.11
C ASN A 272 0.67 -3.27 12.54
N TYR A 273 1.34 -3.31 11.38
CA TYR A 273 1.98 -2.14 10.75
C TYR A 273 1.48 -1.84 9.33
N MET A 274 0.62 -2.69 8.76
CA MET A 274 0.02 -2.45 7.45
C MET A 274 -1.09 -1.40 7.57
N HIS A 275 -1.02 -0.35 6.77
CA HIS A 275 -2.04 0.72 6.80
C HIS A 275 -3.43 0.21 6.36
N PRO A 276 -4.52 0.61 7.06
CA PRO A 276 -4.55 1.43 8.28
C PRO A 276 -4.25 0.58 9.54
N ALA A 277 -3.21 0.96 10.28
CA ALA A 277 -2.76 0.25 11.48
C ALA A 277 -3.10 1.04 12.76
N PRO A 278 -3.57 0.42 13.86
CA PRO A 278 -3.91 1.15 15.09
C PRO A 278 -2.71 1.86 15.73
N SER A 279 -2.88 3.13 16.07
CA SER A 279 -1.84 4.01 16.63
C SER A 279 -2.28 4.71 17.93
N VAL A 280 -1.29 5.19 18.69
CA VAL A 280 -1.51 6.08 19.84
C VAL A 280 -2.01 7.44 19.35
N GLU A 281 -3.11 7.93 19.94
CA GLU A 281 -3.60 9.31 19.79
C GLU A 281 -2.62 10.28 20.47
N LEU A 282 -1.92 11.13 19.70
CA LEU A 282 -0.87 12.01 20.24
C LEU A 282 -1.44 13.34 20.73
N ARG A 283 -2.06 13.31 21.93
CA ARG A 283 -2.67 14.49 22.60
C ARG A 283 -1.71 15.64 22.96
N VAL A 284 -0.41 15.48 22.73
CA VAL A 284 0.61 16.55 22.86
C VAL A 284 1.60 16.40 21.71
N CYS A 285 1.71 17.45 20.89
CA CYS A 285 2.56 17.49 19.70
C CYS A 285 4.02 17.84 20.03
N GLY A 286 4.94 17.25 19.28
CA GLY A 286 6.37 17.58 19.32
C GLY A 286 7.04 17.25 17.98
N SER A 287 8.23 17.80 17.76
CA SER A 287 8.98 17.74 16.48
C SER A 287 9.50 16.35 16.06
N GLN A 288 8.98 15.26 16.65
CA GLN A 288 9.37 13.88 16.33
C GLN A 288 8.36 13.16 15.41
N ILE A 289 7.23 13.79 15.10
CA ILE A 289 6.20 13.28 14.18
C ILE A 289 6.63 13.51 12.73
N VAL A 290 6.91 14.76 12.36
CA VAL A 290 7.28 15.15 11.00
C VAL A 290 8.76 14.80 10.73
N MET A 291 9.05 14.11 9.63
CA MET A 291 10.42 13.72 9.25
C MET A 291 10.66 13.94 7.75
N SER A 292 11.76 14.63 7.41
CA SER A 292 12.22 14.80 6.03
C SER A 292 12.52 13.45 5.36
N TYR A 293 12.42 13.37 4.03
CA TYR A 293 12.84 12.20 3.27
C TYR A 293 14.33 11.88 3.51
N SER A 294 15.19 12.91 3.71
CA SER A 294 16.59 12.70 4.12
C SER A 294 16.70 11.95 5.45
N ALA A 295 15.90 12.31 6.46
CA ALA A 295 15.87 11.69 7.78
C ALA A 295 15.26 10.27 7.75
N ILE A 296 14.21 10.03 6.95
CA ILE A 296 13.62 8.70 6.76
C ILE A 296 14.65 7.76 6.10
N MET A 297 15.30 8.20 5.01
CA MET A 297 16.34 7.42 4.32
C MET A 297 17.61 7.23 5.19
N LYS A 298 17.89 8.16 6.11
CA LYS A 298 18.94 8.03 7.13
C LYS A 298 18.58 6.96 8.16
N ARG A 299 17.37 6.97 8.71
CA ARG A 299 16.89 5.91 9.62
C ARG A 299 16.91 4.54 8.95
N LEU A 300 16.39 4.41 7.73
CA LEU A 300 16.37 3.13 7.00
C LEU A 300 17.78 2.52 6.85
N ARG A 301 18.78 3.34 6.50
CA ARG A 301 20.18 2.90 6.36
C ARG A 301 20.84 2.62 7.70
N ASP A 302 20.68 3.53 8.68
CA ASP A 302 21.45 3.54 9.92
C ASP A 302 20.81 2.66 11.02
N GLN A 303 19.53 2.29 10.88
CA GLN A 303 18.72 1.55 11.87
C GLN A 303 17.98 0.33 11.28
N GLY A 304 17.97 0.17 9.95
CA GLY A 304 17.14 -0.81 9.24
C GLY A 304 15.65 -0.48 9.32
N GLY A 305 14.81 -1.41 8.83
CA GLY A 305 13.35 -1.24 8.75
C GLY A 305 12.83 -1.64 7.37
N GLY A 306 11.52 -1.58 7.18
CA GLY A 306 10.87 -1.80 5.89
C GLY A 306 10.40 -0.48 5.27
N VAL A 307 10.39 -0.40 3.94
CA VAL A 307 9.64 0.62 3.19
C VAL A 307 8.66 -0.10 2.27
N PHE A 308 7.40 0.31 2.31
CA PHE A 308 6.30 -0.32 1.61
C PHE A 308 5.51 0.73 0.83
N VAL A 309 5.09 0.42 -0.40
CA VAL A 309 4.29 1.34 -1.23
C VAL A 309 2.82 0.92 -1.18
N ASN A 310 1.96 1.87 -0.80
CA ASN A 310 0.52 1.76 -0.91
C ASN A 310 0.09 2.32 -2.28
N ALA A 311 0.02 1.44 -3.28
CA ALA A 311 -0.40 1.82 -4.63
C ALA A 311 -1.83 2.43 -4.72
N PRO A 312 -2.84 1.98 -3.95
CA PRO A 312 -4.15 2.64 -3.91
C PRO A 312 -4.09 4.14 -3.59
N GLU A 313 -3.38 4.51 -2.51
CA GLU A 313 -3.20 5.91 -2.10
C GLU A 313 -1.97 6.59 -2.73
N ARG A 314 -1.33 5.91 -3.68
CA ARG A 314 -0.11 6.35 -4.40
C ARG A 314 0.93 6.97 -3.46
N SER A 315 1.14 6.38 -2.30
CA SER A 315 1.98 6.89 -1.19
C SER A 315 2.82 5.76 -0.60
N ALA A 316 3.85 6.06 0.18
CA ALA A 316 4.73 5.06 0.80
C ALA A 316 4.69 5.14 2.34
N TYR A 317 5.15 4.09 3.01
CA TYR A 317 5.39 4.12 4.45
C TYR A 317 6.64 3.37 4.88
N TYR A 318 7.35 3.92 5.85
CA TYR A 318 8.50 3.32 6.52
C TYR A 318 8.08 2.73 7.87
N VAL A 319 8.59 1.56 8.23
CA VAL A 319 8.29 0.87 9.50
C VAL A 319 9.56 0.40 10.18
N LYS A 320 9.71 0.73 11.47
CA LYS A 320 10.71 0.17 12.37
C LYS A 320 10.17 0.06 13.80
N ASP A 321 10.05 -1.17 14.30
CA ASP A 321 9.40 -1.48 15.57
C ASP A 321 8.01 -0.82 15.66
N THR A 322 7.72 0.03 16.64
CA THR A 322 6.44 0.75 16.74
C THR A 322 6.39 2.06 15.94
N LEU A 323 7.48 2.48 15.29
CA LEU A 323 7.47 3.68 14.45
C LEU A 323 6.97 3.34 13.05
N TRP A 324 5.90 4.01 12.63
CA TRP A 324 5.37 3.98 11.27
C TRP A 324 5.40 5.41 10.71
N VAL A 325 5.86 5.63 9.48
CA VAL A 325 5.97 6.98 8.88
C VAL A 325 5.41 6.98 7.47
N GLY A 326 4.31 7.67 7.23
CA GLY A 326 3.68 7.81 5.91
C GLY A 326 4.31 8.96 5.13
N PHE A 327 4.89 8.69 3.96
CA PHE A 327 5.74 9.61 3.20
C PHE A 327 5.68 9.31 1.68
N ASP A 328 6.54 9.96 0.89
CA ASP A 328 6.68 9.72 -0.56
C ASP A 328 8.07 9.18 -0.97
N THR A 329 8.09 8.25 -1.92
CA THR A 329 9.27 7.75 -2.66
C THR A 329 9.23 8.21 -4.12
N GLU A 330 10.31 8.02 -4.88
CA GLU A 330 10.30 8.31 -6.32
C GLU A 330 9.17 7.60 -7.08
N GLU A 331 8.82 6.39 -6.67
CA GLU A 331 7.71 5.60 -7.22
C GLU A 331 6.35 6.23 -6.93
N SER A 332 6.11 6.63 -5.68
CA SER A 332 4.81 7.18 -5.27
C SER A 332 4.61 8.60 -5.80
N LEU A 333 5.65 9.44 -5.78
CA LEU A 333 5.67 10.74 -6.48
C LEU A 333 5.42 10.58 -7.97
N TYR A 334 6.05 9.59 -8.60
CA TYR A 334 5.83 9.31 -10.00
C TYR A 334 4.35 8.93 -10.27
N MET A 335 3.75 8.07 -9.44
CA MET A 335 2.32 7.74 -9.53
C MET A 335 1.42 8.98 -9.32
N LYS A 336 1.80 9.94 -8.46
CA LYS A 336 1.08 11.22 -8.27
C LYS A 336 1.25 12.15 -9.48
N GLN A 337 2.44 12.26 -10.06
CA GLN A 337 2.68 13.01 -11.30
C GLN A 337 1.86 12.46 -12.47
N GLN A 338 1.81 11.13 -12.62
CA GLN A 338 0.94 10.52 -13.61
C GLN A 338 -0.53 10.81 -13.30
N GLY A 339 -0.93 10.77 -12.02
CA GLY A 339 -2.27 11.18 -11.60
C GLY A 339 -2.63 12.61 -12.01
N ALA A 340 -1.71 13.56 -11.84
CA ALA A 340 -1.87 14.95 -12.28
C ALA A 340 -1.99 15.08 -13.81
N HIS A 341 -1.13 14.36 -14.56
CA HIS A 341 -1.20 14.29 -16.02
C HIS A 341 -2.56 13.70 -16.49
N ASP A 342 -3.00 12.60 -15.88
CA ASP A 342 -4.26 11.92 -16.20
C ASP A 342 -5.48 12.76 -15.82
N TYR A 343 -5.36 13.61 -14.79
CA TYR A 343 -6.34 14.65 -14.47
C TYR A 343 -6.30 15.86 -15.42
N GLY A 344 -5.34 15.93 -16.35
CA GLY A 344 -5.21 17.04 -17.30
C GLY A 344 -5.02 18.40 -16.64
N ILE A 345 -4.39 18.43 -15.45
CA ILE A 345 -4.12 19.68 -14.72
C ILE A 345 -2.79 20.32 -15.13
N ALA A 346 -2.52 21.54 -14.65
CA ALA A 346 -1.32 22.29 -15.04
C ALA A 346 -0.03 21.54 -14.69
N GLY A 347 0.06 20.91 -13.52
CA GLY A 347 1.22 20.09 -13.13
C GLY A 347 1.33 19.83 -11.64
N VAL A 348 2.56 19.85 -11.11
CA VAL A 348 2.88 19.58 -9.69
C VAL A 348 3.80 20.64 -9.08
N MET A 349 3.80 20.79 -7.76
CA MET A 349 4.84 21.50 -7.00
C MET A 349 5.29 20.69 -5.78
N ILE A 350 6.37 21.13 -5.14
CA ILE A 350 7.03 20.39 -4.05
C ILE A 350 7.21 21.28 -2.81
N TRP A 351 6.76 20.80 -1.65
CA TRP A 351 7.15 21.28 -0.33
C TRP A 351 8.03 20.23 0.39
N ASP A 352 9.33 20.44 0.61
CA ASP A 352 10.18 21.51 0.06
C ASP A 352 11.54 20.93 -0.40
N GLY A 353 12.29 21.70 -1.20
CA GLY A 353 13.52 21.25 -1.84
C GLY A 353 14.71 20.96 -0.90
N ALA A 354 14.65 21.35 0.37
CA ALA A 354 15.68 21.10 1.37
C ALA A 354 15.49 19.79 2.15
N GLN A 355 14.32 19.15 2.05
CA GLN A 355 14.01 17.90 2.76
C GLN A 355 14.35 16.62 1.95
N ASP A 356 14.76 16.80 0.70
CA ASP A 356 15.24 15.75 -0.21
C ASP A 356 16.58 15.13 0.27
N ALA A 357 16.88 13.91 -0.17
CA ALA A 357 18.17 13.29 0.10
C ALA A 357 19.31 13.98 -0.68
N PRO A 358 20.57 13.92 -0.17
CA PRO A 358 21.72 14.58 -0.76
C PRO A 358 21.84 14.44 -2.28
N GLY A 359 21.96 15.59 -2.96
CA GLY A 359 22.02 15.71 -4.41
C GLY A 359 20.66 15.91 -5.11
N GLY A 360 19.54 15.91 -4.38
CA GLY A 360 18.20 16.16 -4.91
C GLY A 360 17.58 14.90 -5.54
N ARG A 361 17.45 13.81 -4.77
CA ARG A 361 16.99 12.51 -5.28
C ARG A 361 15.56 12.59 -5.81
N LEU A 362 14.62 13.04 -4.99
CA LEU A 362 13.21 13.21 -5.35
C LEU A 362 13.03 14.34 -6.37
N LEU A 363 13.69 15.49 -6.18
CA LEU A 363 13.57 16.67 -7.06
C LEU A 363 13.95 16.32 -8.50
N ARG A 364 15.04 15.59 -8.72
CA ARG A 364 15.45 15.15 -10.07
C ARG A 364 14.47 14.14 -10.67
N SER A 365 13.82 13.32 -9.85
CA SER A 365 12.77 12.40 -10.33
C SER A 365 11.57 13.19 -10.86
N VAL A 366 11.08 14.15 -10.07
CA VAL A 366 9.94 15.01 -10.44
C VAL A 366 10.26 15.96 -11.59
N ALA A 367 11.47 16.55 -11.60
CA ALA A 367 11.85 17.62 -12.52
C ALA A 367 12.42 17.15 -13.86
N ALA A 368 12.61 15.85 -14.10
CA ALA A 368 13.12 15.32 -15.37
C ALA A 368 12.11 15.41 -16.54
N ARG A 369 11.60 16.62 -16.84
CA ARG A 369 10.69 16.96 -17.96
C ARG A 369 11.08 16.35 -19.28
N ALA A 370 12.39 16.22 -19.52
CA ALA A 370 13.00 15.46 -20.61
C ALA A 370 12.79 13.95 -20.39
N GLN A 371 11.51 13.65 -20.40
CA GLN A 371 10.85 12.56 -21.02
C GLN A 371 11.63 11.24 -21.02
N PRO A 372 11.24 10.35 -20.13
CA PRO A 372 10.08 9.53 -20.44
C PRO A 372 9.00 10.17 -21.29
N THR A 373 8.69 9.59 -22.43
CA THR A 373 7.31 9.62 -22.89
C THR A 373 6.46 8.76 -21.95
N VAL A 374 6.32 9.16 -20.67
CA VAL A 374 5.50 8.55 -19.58
C VAL A 374 4.00 8.62 -19.83
N ARG A 375 3.64 8.84 -21.09
CA ARG A 375 2.66 7.97 -21.74
C ARG A 375 2.85 6.55 -21.18
N PRO A 376 1.81 5.90 -20.64
CA PRO A 376 1.89 4.48 -20.29
C PRO A 376 2.35 3.71 -21.52
N CYS A 377 3.19 2.69 -21.35
CA CYS A 377 3.89 2.07 -22.47
C CYS A 377 2.88 1.42 -23.46
N GLY A 378 2.56 2.11 -24.56
CA GLY A 378 1.43 1.79 -25.44
C GLY A 378 0.60 3.02 -25.82
N LYS A 379 -0.72 2.83 -25.98
CA LYS A 379 -1.71 3.90 -26.27
C LYS A 379 -2.87 3.82 -25.27
N GLY A 380 -2.96 4.78 -24.35
CA GLY A 380 -4.02 4.85 -23.34
C GLY A 380 -3.60 4.30 -21.97
N TYR A 381 -4.31 4.73 -20.92
CA TYR A 381 -3.97 4.60 -19.50
C TYR A 381 -3.52 3.19 -19.07
N ILE A 382 -2.30 3.11 -18.54
CA ILE A 382 -1.55 1.93 -18.03
C ILE A 382 -1.36 0.80 -19.06
N GLY A 383 -0.11 0.54 -19.47
CA GLY A 383 0.20 -0.42 -20.55
C GLY A 383 1.61 -1.02 -20.47
N THR A 384 1.77 -2.23 -21.03
CA THR A 384 3.01 -3.05 -20.97
C THR A 384 3.73 -3.15 -22.32
N GLY A 385 3.61 -2.12 -23.17
CA GLY A 385 4.28 -2.05 -24.47
C GLY A 385 5.74 -1.59 -24.37
N ALA A 386 6.35 -1.35 -25.53
CA ALA A 386 7.61 -0.62 -25.62
C ALA A 386 7.36 0.89 -25.75
N CYS A 387 8.38 1.69 -25.47
CA CYS A 387 8.31 3.15 -25.61
C CYS A 387 8.26 3.56 -27.09
N ALA A 388 7.44 4.59 -27.39
CA ALA A 388 7.27 5.09 -28.75
C ALA A 388 8.57 5.72 -29.33
N ASN A 389 9.48 6.11 -28.44
CA ASN A 389 10.88 6.40 -28.73
C ASN A 389 11.73 5.22 -28.22
N THR A 390 12.50 4.58 -29.10
CA THR A 390 13.36 3.43 -28.75
C THR A 390 14.57 3.81 -27.89
N SER A 391 14.82 5.11 -27.68
CA SER A 391 15.84 5.65 -26.79
C SER A 391 15.44 5.62 -25.31
N GLU A 392 14.22 5.18 -24.97
CA GLU A 392 13.58 5.34 -23.67
C GLU A 392 13.21 4.00 -23.01
N CYS A 393 13.25 3.96 -21.68
CA CYS A 393 13.15 2.76 -20.85
C CYS A 393 11.81 2.66 -20.09
N CYS A 394 10.90 1.77 -20.50
CA CYS A 394 9.70 1.42 -19.74
C CYS A 394 10.10 0.81 -18.39
N SER A 395 9.81 1.48 -17.28
CA SER A 395 10.12 1.09 -15.90
C SER A 395 9.23 -0.05 -15.39
N GLU A 396 9.55 -0.57 -14.20
CA GLU A 396 8.73 -1.60 -13.55
C GLU A 396 7.28 -1.14 -13.28
N PHE A 397 7.01 0.16 -13.27
CA PHE A 397 5.67 0.69 -13.02
C PHE A 397 4.80 0.80 -14.30
N GLY A 398 5.36 0.56 -15.49
CA GLY A 398 4.63 0.61 -16.78
C GLY A 398 4.80 1.91 -17.56
N TYR A 399 5.94 2.60 -17.35
CA TYR A 399 6.13 4.00 -17.72
C TYR A 399 7.57 4.29 -18.21
N CYS A 400 7.71 4.94 -19.37
CA CYS A 400 8.95 5.07 -20.16
C CYS A 400 10.16 5.82 -19.55
N GLY A 401 11.21 6.02 -20.37
CA GLY A 401 12.16 7.13 -20.26
C GLY A 401 13.59 6.89 -19.86
N VAL A 402 14.38 7.97 -19.86
CA VAL A 402 15.87 7.89 -19.93
C VAL A 402 16.60 7.99 -18.58
N THR A 403 15.90 8.14 -17.45
CA THR A 403 16.53 8.39 -16.15
C THR A 403 16.99 7.10 -15.48
N ALA A 404 17.99 7.17 -14.59
CA ALA A 404 18.47 5.99 -13.85
C ALA A 404 17.41 5.35 -12.91
N ALA A 405 16.31 6.07 -12.61
CA ALA A 405 15.17 5.53 -11.85
C ALA A 405 14.16 4.76 -12.71
N LEU A 406 14.17 4.95 -14.05
CA LEU A 406 13.19 4.36 -14.98
C LEU A 406 13.85 3.38 -15.96
N CYS A 407 15.10 3.65 -16.34
CA CYS A 407 16.05 2.69 -16.90
C CYS A 407 16.72 1.81 -15.85
N GLY A 408 16.41 1.94 -14.56
CA GLY A 408 17.12 1.24 -13.48
C GLY A 408 16.93 -0.28 -13.48
N PHE A 409 17.40 -0.91 -12.40
CA PHE A 409 17.05 -2.30 -12.10
C PHE A 409 15.51 -2.47 -12.15
N ARG A 410 15.03 -3.58 -12.74
CA ARG A 410 13.60 -3.89 -13.04
C ARG A 410 12.93 -3.10 -14.18
N CYS A 411 13.66 -2.26 -14.91
CA CYS A 411 13.20 -1.74 -16.20
C CYS A 411 12.70 -2.87 -17.15
N ARG A 412 11.47 -2.72 -17.68
CA ARG A 412 10.75 -3.70 -18.50
C ARG A 412 11.13 -3.68 -19.99
N SER A 413 11.49 -2.53 -20.58
CA SER A 413 11.94 -2.48 -21.99
C SER A 413 12.62 -1.17 -22.38
N GLY A 414 13.73 -1.23 -23.13
CA GLY A 414 14.47 -0.06 -23.63
C GLY A 414 15.96 -0.14 -23.25
N PRO A 415 16.73 0.96 -23.28
CA PRO A 415 18.13 0.99 -22.85
C PRO A 415 18.27 0.96 -21.31
N CYS A 416 17.67 -0.05 -20.68
CA CYS A 416 17.80 -0.36 -19.26
C CYS A 416 19.29 -0.49 -18.87
N ARG A 417 19.66 -0.04 -17.67
CA ARG A 417 21.04 0.00 -17.17
C ARG A 417 21.16 -0.66 -15.79
N PRO A 418 22.09 -1.62 -15.60
CA PRO A 418 22.75 -1.78 -14.32
C PRO A 418 23.73 -0.62 -14.08
N LEU A 419 24.19 -0.47 -12.83
CA LEU A 419 25.40 0.28 -12.49
C LEU A 419 26.64 -0.46 -13.06
N ASP A 420 27.77 0.15 -13.44
CA ASP A 420 28.31 1.47 -13.09
C ASP A 420 28.65 2.43 -14.29
N PRO A 421 29.92 2.74 -14.68
CA PRO A 421 30.31 4.14 -14.96
C PRO A 421 30.18 4.59 -16.43
N PRO A 422 30.21 5.91 -16.72
CA PRO A 422 29.79 6.47 -18.01
C PRO A 422 30.88 6.58 -19.09
N SER A 423 30.56 6.21 -20.34
CA SER A 423 31.26 6.60 -21.58
C SER A 423 30.29 6.51 -22.81
N PRO A 424 30.67 6.76 -24.10
CA PRO A 424 29.91 7.70 -24.95
C PRO A 424 28.97 7.07 -26.04
N PRO A 425 28.12 7.87 -26.71
CA PRO A 425 26.99 7.38 -27.53
C PRO A 425 27.28 7.15 -29.04
N ARG A 426 26.43 6.35 -29.71
CA ARG A 426 26.36 6.21 -31.18
C ARG A 426 24.90 5.87 -31.67
N PRO A 427 24.59 5.68 -32.98
CA PRO A 427 23.53 6.44 -33.67
C PRO A 427 22.23 5.63 -33.97
N PRO A 428 21.14 6.27 -34.48
CA PRO A 428 19.78 5.70 -34.46
C PRO A 428 19.46 4.67 -35.56
N SER A 429 18.32 3.98 -35.38
CA SER A 429 17.85 2.81 -36.15
C SER A 429 16.59 3.12 -37.01
N PRO A 430 16.28 2.31 -38.06
CA PRO A 430 15.22 2.58 -39.04
C PRO A 430 13.77 2.28 -38.57
N PRO A 431 12.73 2.74 -39.30
CA PRO A 431 11.33 2.74 -38.84
C PRO A 431 10.56 1.41 -39.01
N SER A 432 9.45 1.30 -38.28
CA SER A 432 8.62 0.08 -38.11
C SER A 432 7.43 -0.06 -39.09
N PRO A 433 6.95 -1.29 -39.38
CA PRO A 433 5.77 -1.55 -40.21
C PRO A 433 4.41 -1.31 -39.48
N PRO A 434 3.28 -1.21 -40.22
CA PRO A 434 1.98 -0.80 -39.66
C PRO A 434 1.18 -1.92 -38.95
N PRO A 435 0.21 -1.56 -38.07
CA PRO A 435 -0.59 -2.49 -37.30
C PRO A 435 -1.80 -3.06 -38.05
N VAL A 436 -2.28 -4.23 -37.59
CA VAL A 436 -3.51 -4.89 -38.07
C VAL A 436 -4.61 -4.77 -37.01
N ASN A 437 -5.83 -4.43 -37.41
CA ASN A 437 -7.01 -4.42 -36.53
C ASN A 437 -7.65 -5.81 -36.44
N GLY A 438 -8.06 -6.21 -35.24
CA GLY A 438 -8.83 -7.44 -35.00
C GLY A 438 -9.45 -7.44 -33.60
N SER A 439 -10.60 -8.12 -33.45
CA SER A 439 -11.30 -8.28 -32.17
C SER A 439 -10.48 -9.07 -31.16
N ALA A 440 -10.72 -8.84 -29.86
CA ALA A 440 -10.07 -9.57 -28.78
C ALA A 440 -10.27 -11.10 -28.94
N PRO A 441 -9.22 -11.93 -28.81
CA PRO A 441 -9.32 -13.37 -29.00
C PRO A 441 -10.02 -14.07 -27.84
N ASP A 442 -10.62 -15.22 -28.11
CA ASP A 442 -11.20 -16.10 -27.08
C ASP A 442 -10.13 -16.52 -26.06
N SER A 443 -10.28 -16.07 -24.81
CA SER A 443 -9.30 -16.38 -23.77
C SER A 443 -9.07 -17.88 -23.60
N VAL A 444 -7.80 -18.28 -23.46
CA VAL A 444 -7.37 -19.63 -23.14
C VAL A 444 -7.80 -19.97 -21.70
N THR A 445 -8.35 -21.17 -21.53
CA THR A 445 -8.47 -21.82 -20.23
C THR A 445 -7.89 -23.21 -20.38
N GLY A 446 -6.66 -23.37 -19.92
CA GLY A 446 -5.92 -24.63 -19.92
C GLY A 446 -6.00 -25.35 -18.57
N VAL A 447 -5.92 -26.68 -18.59
CA VAL A 447 -5.70 -27.49 -17.39
C VAL A 447 -4.79 -28.67 -17.73
N TYR A 448 -3.74 -28.87 -16.93
CA TYR A 448 -2.94 -30.10 -16.97
C TYR A 448 -3.70 -31.21 -16.23
N ILE A 449 -3.76 -32.38 -16.86
CA ILE A 449 -4.45 -33.57 -16.39
C ILE A 449 -3.38 -34.65 -16.26
N PRO A 450 -2.93 -34.96 -15.03
CA PRO A 450 -1.90 -35.95 -14.81
C PRO A 450 -2.40 -37.37 -15.07
N GLY A 451 -1.64 -38.11 -15.86
CA GLY A 451 -1.75 -39.55 -15.99
C GLY A 451 -1.47 -40.25 -14.66
N TYR A 452 -0.47 -39.79 -13.90
CA TYR A 452 -0.03 -40.44 -12.66
C TYR A 452 -1.14 -40.60 -11.61
N ALA A 453 -1.99 -39.57 -11.43
CA ALA A 453 -3.07 -39.58 -10.45
C ALA A 453 -4.33 -40.35 -10.91
N HIS A 454 -4.35 -40.93 -12.13
CA HIS A 454 -5.53 -41.65 -12.60
C HIS A 454 -5.77 -42.93 -11.79
N LEU A 455 -6.85 -42.95 -10.99
CA LEU A 455 -7.19 -44.03 -10.06
C LEU A 455 -6.13 -44.26 -8.97
N ASP A 456 -5.52 -43.18 -8.50
CA ASP A 456 -4.67 -43.18 -7.30
C ASP A 456 -5.48 -43.24 -5.99
N ASP A 457 -4.78 -43.38 -4.87
CA ASP A 457 -5.38 -43.39 -3.53
C ASP A 457 -6.01 -42.04 -3.12
N SER A 458 -5.79 -40.96 -3.89
CA SER A 458 -6.50 -39.69 -3.71
C SER A 458 -7.93 -39.71 -4.25
N GLY A 459 -8.27 -40.74 -5.03
CA GLY A 459 -9.59 -40.93 -5.65
C GLY A 459 -9.80 -40.11 -6.93
N PHE A 460 -8.74 -39.51 -7.47
CA PHE A 460 -8.82 -38.75 -8.71
C PHE A 460 -9.11 -39.67 -9.91
N ASN A 461 -9.98 -39.21 -10.82
CA ASN A 461 -10.41 -40.02 -11.95
C ASN A 461 -10.78 -39.14 -13.15
N ILE A 462 -9.86 -39.09 -14.13
CA ILE A 462 -9.99 -38.40 -15.42
C ILE A 462 -11.38 -38.60 -16.06
N SER A 463 -11.97 -39.82 -16.04
CA SER A 463 -13.27 -40.10 -16.67
C SER A 463 -14.45 -39.29 -16.11
N LYS A 464 -14.30 -38.78 -14.88
CA LYS A 464 -15.32 -37.99 -14.16
C LYS A 464 -15.15 -36.47 -14.38
N MET A 465 -14.06 -36.01 -14.99
CA MET A 465 -13.77 -34.58 -15.10
C MET A 465 -14.81 -33.81 -15.92
N ASN A 466 -15.20 -32.65 -15.40
CA ASN A 466 -16.06 -31.68 -16.07
C ASN A 466 -15.21 -30.59 -16.73
N LEU A 467 -15.13 -30.59 -18.06
CA LEU A 467 -14.33 -29.63 -18.84
C LEU A 467 -15.17 -28.47 -19.41
N THR A 468 -16.35 -28.20 -18.83
CA THR A 468 -17.20 -27.06 -19.22
C THR A 468 -16.44 -25.75 -19.04
N GLY A 469 -16.20 -25.02 -20.14
CA GLY A 469 -15.48 -23.74 -20.15
C GLY A 469 -13.95 -23.85 -20.32
N VAL A 470 -13.40 -25.07 -20.25
CA VAL A 470 -12.00 -25.38 -20.56
C VAL A 470 -11.81 -25.44 -22.07
N SER A 471 -10.86 -24.67 -22.62
CA SER A 471 -10.57 -24.67 -24.06
C SER A 471 -9.36 -25.54 -24.43
N HIS A 472 -8.48 -25.84 -23.48
CA HIS A 472 -7.30 -26.70 -23.68
C HIS A 472 -7.16 -27.67 -22.50
N ALA A 473 -7.00 -28.95 -22.78
CA ALA A 473 -6.69 -29.97 -21.79
C ALA A 473 -5.36 -30.62 -22.19
N TYR A 474 -4.42 -30.70 -21.25
CA TYR A 474 -3.05 -31.15 -21.49
C TYR A 474 -2.81 -32.47 -20.76
N TYR A 475 -2.45 -33.54 -21.46
CA TYR A 475 -2.13 -34.83 -20.83
C TYR A 475 -0.67 -34.86 -20.39
N ALA A 476 -0.46 -35.00 -19.08
CA ALA A 476 0.87 -35.06 -18.45
C ALA A 476 1.20 -36.51 -18.04
N PHE A 477 2.12 -37.24 -18.67
CA PHE A 477 3.01 -36.84 -19.78
C PHE A 477 3.26 -37.98 -20.76
N ILE A 478 3.62 -37.60 -21.98
CA ILE A 478 4.36 -38.44 -22.93
C ILE A 478 5.86 -38.16 -22.72
N GLN A 479 6.73 -39.16 -22.87
CA GLN A 479 8.18 -38.99 -22.68
C GLN A 479 8.99 -39.64 -23.82
N PRO A 480 10.13 -39.04 -24.23
CA PRO A 480 11.03 -39.63 -25.22
C PRO A 480 12.03 -40.63 -24.62
N ASN A 481 12.50 -41.59 -25.43
CA ASN A 481 13.72 -42.33 -25.15
C ASN A 481 14.93 -41.75 -25.93
N THR A 482 16.13 -42.26 -25.65
CA THR A 482 17.40 -41.85 -26.28
C THR A 482 17.51 -42.14 -27.78
N GLU A 483 16.52 -42.81 -28.39
CA GLU A 483 16.44 -43.17 -29.81
C GLU A 483 15.39 -42.32 -30.55
N GLY A 484 14.67 -41.43 -29.85
CA GLY A 484 13.55 -40.68 -30.40
C GLY A 484 12.27 -41.51 -30.58
N THR A 485 12.09 -42.60 -29.85
CA THR A 485 10.74 -43.17 -29.65
C THR A 485 10.03 -42.43 -28.51
N VAL A 486 8.70 -42.55 -28.42
CA VAL A 486 7.89 -41.90 -27.37
C VAL A 486 6.93 -42.88 -26.71
N PHE A 487 6.70 -42.70 -25.42
CA PHE A 487 5.82 -43.54 -24.59
C PHE A 487 4.97 -42.68 -23.65
N ASP A 488 3.79 -43.18 -23.25
CA ASP A 488 3.06 -42.66 -22.09
C ASP A 488 3.89 -42.96 -20.84
N ALA A 489 4.08 -41.99 -19.94
CA ALA A 489 4.86 -42.15 -18.72
C ALA A 489 4.16 -43.03 -17.66
N TYR A 490 2.83 -43.18 -17.73
CA TYR A 490 2.02 -43.91 -16.75
C TYR A 490 1.08 -44.97 -17.41
N PRO A 491 1.59 -45.83 -18.31
CA PRO A 491 0.77 -46.64 -19.21
C PRO A 491 -0.05 -47.71 -18.49
N TRP A 492 0.34 -48.09 -17.27
CA TRP A 492 -0.30 -49.15 -16.48
C TRP A 492 -1.68 -48.78 -15.92
N ASN A 493 -2.00 -47.50 -15.74
CA ASN A 493 -3.33 -47.07 -15.31
C ASN A 493 -4.26 -46.66 -16.47
N GLY A 494 -3.74 -46.61 -17.71
CA GLY A 494 -4.53 -46.28 -18.90
C GLY A 494 -4.95 -44.82 -19.02
N GLY A 495 -4.31 -43.90 -18.28
CA GLY A 495 -4.68 -42.48 -18.21
C GLY A 495 -4.85 -41.82 -19.58
N LEU A 496 -3.94 -42.03 -20.53
CA LEU A 496 -4.03 -41.49 -21.90
C LEU A 496 -5.28 -41.95 -22.64
N THR A 497 -5.65 -43.22 -22.51
CA THR A 497 -6.86 -43.79 -23.13
C THR A 497 -8.12 -43.14 -22.57
N VAL A 498 -8.18 -42.94 -21.25
CA VAL A 498 -9.32 -42.30 -20.58
C VAL A 498 -9.39 -40.80 -20.90
N PHE A 499 -8.24 -40.11 -20.95
CA PHE A 499 -8.13 -38.71 -21.37
C PHE A 499 -8.67 -38.51 -22.79
N MET A 500 -8.25 -39.33 -23.76
CA MET A 500 -8.77 -39.21 -25.12
C MET A 500 -10.23 -39.64 -25.25
N ALA A 501 -10.73 -40.54 -24.39
CA ALA A 501 -12.15 -40.90 -24.32
C ALA A 501 -13.06 -39.75 -23.82
N LEU A 502 -12.51 -38.72 -23.17
CA LEU A 502 -13.25 -37.49 -22.84
C LEU A 502 -13.55 -36.62 -24.08
N LYS A 503 -12.78 -36.75 -25.17
CA LYS A 503 -12.86 -35.83 -26.31
C LYS A 503 -14.22 -35.75 -27.00
N PRO A 504 -14.94 -36.87 -27.27
CA PRO A 504 -16.30 -36.80 -27.82
C PRO A 504 -17.32 -36.13 -26.89
N ARG A 505 -17.06 -36.10 -25.58
CA ARG A 505 -17.92 -35.46 -24.58
C ARG A 505 -17.69 -33.95 -24.50
N TRP A 506 -16.49 -33.48 -24.82
CA TRP A 506 -16.08 -32.07 -24.72
C TRP A 506 -15.57 -31.51 -26.06
N PRO A 507 -16.39 -31.47 -27.12
CA PRO A 507 -15.96 -31.12 -28.50
C PRO A 507 -15.55 -29.64 -28.71
N LYS A 508 -15.50 -28.83 -27.65
CA LYS A 508 -14.97 -27.45 -27.65
C LYS A 508 -13.59 -27.33 -26.97
N THR A 509 -13.08 -28.43 -26.43
CA THR A 509 -11.79 -28.49 -25.73
C THR A 509 -10.76 -29.16 -26.64
N ASN A 510 -9.58 -28.57 -26.75
CA ASN A 510 -8.46 -29.15 -27.50
C ASN A 510 -7.70 -30.12 -26.57
N PHE A 511 -7.54 -31.38 -26.99
CA PHE A 511 -6.87 -32.42 -26.21
C PHE A 511 -5.42 -32.56 -26.69
N ILE A 512 -4.48 -32.01 -25.92
CA ILE A 512 -3.08 -31.85 -26.28
C ILE A 512 -2.22 -32.82 -25.46
N LEU A 513 -1.17 -33.38 -26.06
CA LEU A 513 -0.21 -34.24 -25.38
C LEU A 513 0.99 -33.41 -24.91
N SER A 514 1.21 -33.31 -23.60
CA SER A 514 2.41 -32.67 -23.04
C SER A 514 3.56 -33.66 -22.98
N VAL A 515 4.73 -33.22 -23.43
CA VAL A 515 5.91 -34.06 -23.59
C VAL A 515 6.99 -33.62 -22.63
N GLY A 516 7.48 -34.54 -21.79
CA GLY A 516 8.54 -34.30 -20.79
C GLY A 516 8.03 -34.26 -19.35
N GLY A 517 8.03 -33.07 -18.76
CA GLY A 517 7.64 -32.80 -17.37
C GLY A 517 8.79 -32.77 -16.36
N GLY A 518 8.55 -32.13 -15.22
CA GLY A 518 9.52 -32.00 -14.13
C GLY A 518 10.10 -33.32 -13.63
N GLY A 519 11.40 -33.30 -13.31
CA GLY A 519 12.16 -34.49 -12.89
C GLY A 519 12.50 -35.48 -14.02
N PHE A 520 12.05 -35.25 -15.25
CA PHE A 520 12.39 -36.11 -16.38
C PHE A 520 13.86 -35.98 -16.84
N SER A 521 14.38 -37.02 -17.52
CA SER A 521 15.78 -37.10 -17.96
C SER A 521 16.14 -36.06 -19.02
N ASN A 522 16.88 -35.02 -18.62
CA ASN A 522 17.50 -34.06 -19.55
C ASN A 522 18.42 -34.76 -20.57
N ALA A 523 19.07 -35.88 -20.20
CA ALA A 523 19.86 -36.68 -21.13
C ALA A 523 19.01 -37.35 -22.23
N ASN A 524 17.77 -37.79 -21.91
CA ASN A 524 16.84 -38.31 -22.91
C ASN A 524 16.36 -37.21 -23.85
N TRP A 525 16.04 -36.02 -23.32
CA TRP A 525 15.70 -34.84 -24.12
C TRP A 525 16.81 -34.52 -25.12
N LYS A 526 18.04 -34.27 -24.64
CA LYS A 526 19.23 -34.00 -25.45
C LYS A 526 19.46 -35.05 -26.54
N ALA A 527 19.35 -36.33 -26.18
CA ALA A 527 19.49 -37.43 -27.14
C ALA A 527 18.38 -37.42 -28.21
N ALA A 528 17.12 -37.17 -27.84
CA ALA A 528 15.98 -37.17 -28.76
C ALA A 528 15.95 -35.96 -29.71
N VAL A 529 16.44 -34.79 -29.29
CA VAL A 529 16.51 -33.58 -30.13
C VAL A 529 17.79 -33.44 -30.94
N SER A 530 18.78 -34.32 -30.74
CA SER A 530 20.02 -34.34 -31.52
C SER A 530 19.78 -34.51 -33.03
N ASP A 531 20.68 -33.99 -33.87
CA ASP A 531 20.56 -34.04 -35.34
C ASP A 531 20.32 -35.46 -35.90
N ALA A 532 20.84 -36.49 -35.21
CA ALA A 532 20.67 -37.89 -35.57
C ALA A 532 19.23 -38.41 -35.31
N ASN A 533 18.61 -37.99 -34.20
CA ASN A 533 17.34 -38.55 -33.72
C ASN A 533 16.13 -37.64 -33.95
N LEU A 534 16.35 -36.33 -34.19
CA LEU A 534 15.28 -35.33 -34.25
C LEU A 534 14.16 -35.70 -35.24
N ASN A 535 14.52 -36.22 -36.42
CA ASN A 535 13.55 -36.68 -37.41
C ASN A 535 12.73 -37.88 -36.93
N THR A 536 13.35 -38.81 -36.21
CA THR A 536 12.70 -39.99 -35.60
C THR A 536 11.74 -39.56 -34.50
N PHE A 537 12.20 -38.70 -33.58
CA PHE A 537 11.41 -38.13 -32.48
C PHE A 537 10.18 -37.38 -32.97
N VAL A 538 10.37 -36.43 -33.89
CA VAL A 538 9.29 -35.66 -34.52
C VAL A 538 8.29 -36.58 -35.25
N THR A 539 8.77 -37.60 -35.96
CA THR A 539 7.91 -38.54 -36.69
C THR A 539 7.08 -39.41 -35.74
N ASN A 540 7.71 -39.97 -34.70
CA ASN A 540 7.04 -40.83 -33.73
C ASN A 540 5.99 -40.06 -32.90
N LEU A 541 6.32 -38.85 -32.46
CA LEU A 541 5.40 -38.00 -31.71
C LEU A 541 4.19 -37.55 -32.54
N VAL A 542 4.39 -37.17 -33.81
CA VAL A 542 3.29 -36.81 -34.73
C VAL A 542 2.47 -38.05 -35.12
N ASN A 543 3.09 -39.24 -35.22
CA ASN A 543 2.38 -40.50 -35.39
C ASN A 543 1.51 -40.84 -34.17
N LEU A 544 1.98 -40.61 -32.94
CA LEU A 544 1.18 -40.78 -31.72
C LEU A 544 -0.04 -39.85 -31.72
N VAL A 545 0.18 -38.54 -31.96
CA VAL A 545 -0.88 -37.53 -32.08
C VAL A 545 -1.94 -37.94 -33.10
N LYS A 546 -1.52 -38.44 -34.27
CA LYS A 546 -2.43 -38.98 -35.30
C LYS A 546 -3.17 -40.23 -34.82
N THR A 547 -2.49 -41.15 -34.14
CA THR A 547 -3.03 -42.46 -33.72
C THR A 547 -4.10 -42.32 -32.65
N VAL A 548 -3.87 -41.48 -31.63
CA VAL A 548 -4.86 -41.21 -30.59
C VAL A 548 -5.84 -40.08 -30.95
N ASN A 549 -5.65 -39.44 -32.11
CA ASN A 549 -6.39 -38.26 -32.59
C ASN A 549 -6.37 -37.08 -31.58
N ALA A 550 -5.19 -36.75 -31.06
CA ALA A 550 -4.96 -35.54 -30.27
C ALA A 550 -5.03 -34.26 -31.14
N ASP A 551 -5.13 -33.09 -30.52
CA ASP A 551 -5.23 -31.77 -31.16
C ASP A 551 -3.93 -30.99 -31.21
N GLY A 552 -2.87 -31.50 -30.60
CA GLY A 552 -1.59 -30.82 -30.58
C GLY A 552 -0.54 -31.49 -29.70
N ILE A 553 0.60 -30.82 -29.62
CA ILE A 553 1.74 -31.15 -28.78
C ILE A 553 2.01 -29.95 -27.89
N ASP A 554 2.36 -30.21 -26.64
CA ASP A 554 2.89 -29.24 -25.70
C ASP A 554 4.29 -29.70 -25.27
N LEU A 555 5.27 -28.80 -25.27
CA LEU A 555 6.66 -29.10 -24.96
C LEU A 555 7.00 -28.66 -23.54
N ASP A 556 7.31 -29.61 -22.67
CA ASP A 556 7.62 -29.39 -21.26
C ASP A 556 9.02 -29.94 -20.95
N TRP A 557 10.04 -29.21 -21.40
CA TRP A 557 11.45 -29.50 -21.11
C TRP A 557 11.90 -28.60 -19.97
N GLU A 558 12.13 -29.20 -18.81
CA GLU A 558 12.61 -28.54 -17.59
C GLU A 558 14.08 -28.87 -17.30
N MET A 559 15.06 -28.04 -17.67
CA MET A 559 15.04 -26.91 -18.61
C MET A 559 16.18 -27.11 -19.63
N PRO A 560 16.02 -26.72 -20.91
CA PRO A 560 17.11 -26.73 -21.88
C PRO A 560 18.19 -25.73 -21.49
N ASP A 561 19.46 -26.09 -21.66
CA ASP A 561 20.60 -25.22 -21.41
C ASP A 561 21.09 -24.47 -22.67
N VAL A 562 22.15 -23.68 -22.54
CA VAL A 562 22.68 -22.81 -23.60
C VAL A 562 23.11 -23.59 -24.86
N ASP A 563 23.52 -24.84 -24.72
CA ASP A 563 23.93 -25.69 -25.85
C ASP A 563 22.70 -26.31 -26.54
N ASP A 564 21.64 -26.60 -25.78
CA ASP A 564 20.36 -27.12 -26.28
C ASP A 564 19.58 -26.11 -27.15
N ARG A 565 19.88 -24.82 -27.02
CA ARG A 565 19.14 -23.71 -27.64
C ARG A 565 18.84 -23.91 -29.12
N ASN A 566 19.80 -24.43 -29.88
CA ASN A 566 19.63 -24.68 -31.31
C ASN A 566 18.78 -25.92 -31.59
N ALA A 567 18.95 -27.00 -30.83
CA ALA A 567 18.19 -28.23 -30.97
C ALA A 567 16.71 -28.03 -30.57
N TYR A 568 16.43 -27.29 -29.49
CA TYR A 568 15.08 -26.87 -29.11
C TYR A 568 14.41 -26.03 -30.21
N THR A 569 15.18 -25.16 -30.87
CA THR A 569 14.68 -24.35 -32.00
C THR A 569 14.36 -25.21 -33.22
N ALA A 570 15.20 -26.20 -33.53
CA ALA A 570 14.98 -27.15 -34.61
C ALA A 570 13.76 -28.06 -34.34
N LEU A 571 13.56 -28.50 -33.10
CA LEU A 571 12.37 -29.22 -32.65
C LEU A 571 11.09 -28.41 -32.88
N CYS A 572 11.05 -27.15 -32.44
CA CYS A 572 9.91 -26.26 -32.66
C CYS A 572 9.58 -26.11 -34.16
N ALA A 573 10.60 -25.91 -35.00
CA ALA A 573 10.43 -25.76 -36.45
C ALA A 573 9.90 -27.04 -37.12
N ALA A 574 10.49 -28.19 -36.78
CA ALA A 574 10.14 -29.49 -37.34
C ALA A 574 8.72 -29.93 -36.92
N LEU A 575 8.37 -29.76 -35.64
CA LEU A 575 7.02 -30.06 -35.15
C LEU A 575 5.97 -29.16 -35.81
N ARG A 576 6.19 -27.85 -35.90
CA ARG A 576 5.26 -26.92 -36.56
C ARG A 576 4.93 -27.37 -37.98
N SER A 577 5.97 -27.62 -38.79
CA SER A 577 5.85 -28.07 -40.18
C SER A 577 5.05 -29.38 -40.31
N ARG A 578 5.31 -30.38 -39.45
CA ARG A 578 4.60 -31.67 -39.49
C ARG A 578 3.17 -31.57 -38.97
N LEU A 579 2.91 -30.75 -37.94
CA LEU A 579 1.58 -30.51 -37.39
C LEU A 579 0.70 -29.73 -38.37
N ASP A 580 1.25 -28.74 -39.09
CA ASP A 580 0.52 -28.01 -40.13
C ASP A 580 0.14 -28.92 -41.30
N ALA A 581 1.06 -29.80 -41.73
CA ALA A 581 0.76 -30.82 -42.74
C ALA A 581 -0.31 -31.83 -42.27
N LEU A 582 -0.27 -32.26 -41.00
CA LEU A 582 -1.28 -33.16 -40.43
C LEU A 582 -2.65 -32.47 -40.31
N GLY A 583 -2.69 -31.21 -39.89
CA GLY A 583 -3.92 -30.42 -39.77
C GLY A 583 -4.57 -30.10 -41.12
N ALA A 584 -3.76 -29.80 -42.14
CA ALA A 584 -4.22 -29.59 -43.51
C ALA A 584 -4.71 -30.88 -44.19
N ALA A 585 -4.16 -32.04 -43.82
CA ALA A 585 -4.57 -33.35 -44.32
C ALA A 585 -5.77 -33.97 -43.59
N ALA A 586 -6.26 -33.34 -42.51
CA ALA A 586 -7.48 -33.75 -41.83
C ALA A 586 -8.73 -33.46 -42.67
N SER A 587 -9.83 -34.17 -42.40
CA SER A 587 -11.13 -33.93 -43.03
C SER A 587 -12.22 -33.77 -41.96
N PRO A 588 -12.78 -32.56 -41.75
CA PRO A 588 -12.34 -31.29 -42.33
C PRO A 588 -10.92 -30.89 -41.87
N PRO A 589 -10.19 -30.03 -42.62
CA PRO A 589 -8.93 -29.47 -42.18
C PRO A 589 -9.08 -28.75 -40.84
N ARG A 590 -8.12 -28.93 -39.94
CA ARG A 590 -8.21 -28.45 -38.55
C ARG A 590 -6.89 -27.89 -38.06
N LYS A 591 -6.94 -26.95 -37.11
CA LYS A 591 -5.74 -26.50 -36.41
C LYS A 591 -5.15 -27.66 -35.61
N MET A 592 -3.84 -27.79 -35.69
CA MET A 592 -3.02 -28.54 -34.74
C MET A 592 -2.26 -27.53 -33.87
N TRP A 593 -2.32 -27.69 -32.56
CA TRP A 593 -1.63 -26.80 -31.62
C TRP A 593 -0.19 -27.25 -31.38
N LEU A 594 0.72 -26.29 -31.24
CA LEU A 594 2.06 -26.51 -30.70
C LEU A 594 2.32 -25.50 -29.58
N THR A 595 2.32 -25.93 -28.33
CA THR A 595 2.57 -25.06 -27.17
C THR A 595 3.84 -25.48 -26.44
N ALA A 596 4.26 -24.70 -25.44
CA ALA A 596 5.32 -25.10 -24.54
C ALA A 596 5.04 -24.62 -23.12
N ALA A 597 5.27 -25.49 -22.13
CA ALA A 597 5.47 -25.10 -20.75
C ALA A 597 6.87 -24.49 -20.60
N THR A 598 6.96 -23.38 -19.87
CA THR A 598 8.19 -22.60 -19.72
C THR A 598 8.20 -21.87 -18.37
N GLY A 599 9.33 -21.87 -17.67
CA GLY A 599 9.44 -21.33 -16.31
C GLY A 599 9.18 -19.82 -16.21
N ALA A 600 8.90 -19.32 -15.00
CA ALA A 600 8.65 -17.90 -14.71
C ALA A 600 9.92 -17.01 -14.79
N PHE A 601 10.62 -17.06 -15.92
CA PHE A 601 11.87 -16.35 -16.16
C PHE A 601 11.71 -14.85 -15.98
N MET A 602 12.41 -14.29 -14.99
CA MET A 602 12.46 -12.84 -14.76
C MET A 602 13.65 -12.19 -15.45
N GLN A 603 14.83 -12.78 -15.28
CA GLN A 603 16.10 -12.21 -15.74
C GLN A 603 16.51 -12.73 -17.13
N PRO A 604 17.30 -11.97 -17.91
CA PRO A 604 17.77 -12.38 -19.25
C PRO A 604 18.52 -13.72 -19.29
N GLU A 605 19.31 -14.03 -18.26
CA GLU A 605 20.12 -15.24 -18.15
C GLU A 605 19.29 -16.53 -18.08
N ASN A 606 18.05 -16.48 -17.58
CA ASN A 606 17.15 -17.63 -17.56
C ASN A 606 16.70 -18.06 -18.97
N TRP A 607 16.90 -17.22 -19.98
CA TRP A 607 16.51 -17.49 -21.38
C TRP A 607 17.61 -18.14 -22.23
N LEU A 608 18.78 -18.45 -21.66
CA LEU A 608 19.95 -18.90 -22.43
C LEU A 608 19.69 -20.14 -23.29
N GLY A 609 18.82 -21.06 -22.85
CA GLY A 609 18.42 -22.25 -23.61
C GLY A 609 17.31 -22.06 -24.66
N TYR A 610 16.82 -20.82 -24.89
CA TYR A 610 15.70 -20.57 -25.80
C TYR A 610 16.04 -19.51 -26.85
N ASN A 611 15.88 -19.83 -28.13
CA ASN A 611 16.00 -18.84 -29.20
C ASN A 611 14.67 -18.09 -29.40
N VAL A 612 14.22 -17.37 -28.37
CA VAL A 612 12.89 -16.74 -28.29
C VAL A 612 12.47 -15.95 -29.55
N PRO A 613 13.35 -15.13 -30.18
CA PRO A 613 13.00 -14.42 -31.42
C PRO A 613 12.54 -15.33 -32.58
N VAL A 614 12.99 -16.58 -32.58
CA VAL A 614 12.66 -17.60 -33.59
C VAL A 614 11.51 -18.49 -33.13
N ILE A 615 11.58 -19.11 -31.94
CA ILE A 615 10.59 -20.12 -31.51
C ILE A 615 9.18 -19.56 -31.33
N LYS A 616 9.04 -18.26 -31.01
CA LYS A 616 7.73 -17.58 -30.91
C LYS A 616 6.91 -17.56 -32.22
N ASN A 617 7.55 -17.86 -33.34
CA ASN A 617 6.88 -17.95 -34.65
C ASN A 617 6.31 -19.37 -34.88
N TYR A 618 6.83 -20.38 -34.20
CA TYR A 618 6.38 -21.78 -34.27
C TYR A 618 5.38 -22.13 -33.17
N LEU A 619 5.64 -21.70 -31.93
CA LEU A 619 4.75 -21.95 -30.79
C LEU A 619 3.47 -21.11 -30.90
N ASP A 620 2.31 -21.74 -30.74
CA ASP A 620 0.99 -21.10 -30.64
C ASP A 620 0.85 -20.33 -29.32
N LEU A 621 1.21 -20.97 -28.21
CA LEU A 621 1.11 -20.45 -26.85
C LEU A 621 2.36 -20.82 -26.05
N PHE A 622 2.74 -19.95 -25.13
CA PHE A 622 3.68 -20.21 -24.04
C PHE A 622 2.86 -20.33 -22.75
N ASN A 623 2.83 -21.52 -22.18
CA ASN A 623 2.28 -21.78 -20.86
C ASN A 623 3.34 -21.38 -19.84
N ILE A 624 3.21 -20.17 -19.30
CA ILE A 624 4.18 -19.64 -18.35
C ILE A 624 3.85 -20.22 -16.97
N MET A 625 4.77 -20.99 -16.41
CA MET A 625 4.63 -21.62 -15.10
C MET A 625 4.84 -20.57 -14.01
N THR A 626 3.87 -19.67 -13.85
CA THR A 626 3.91 -18.53 -12.91
C THR A 626 3.47 -18.92 -11.49
N TYR A 627 4.06 -20.01 -11.03
CA TYR A 627 3.99 -20.61 -9.70
C TYR A 627 5.42 -21.02 -9.30
N ASP A 628 5.59 -21.59 -8.10
CA ASP A 628 6.87 -22.06 -7.56
C ASP A 628 7.97 -20.99 -7.51
N LEU A 629 7.52 -19.74 -7.37
CA LEU A 629 8.34 -18.53 -7.35
C LEU A 629 9.12 -18.36 -6.04
N HIS A 630 8.72 -19.11 -5.00
CA HIS A 630 9.17 -19.01 -3.60
C HIS A 630 8.96 -20.34 -2.86
N ASP A 631 9.93 -20.76 -2.05
CA ASP A 631 9.90 -21.99 -1.24
C ASP A 631 10.94 -21.91 -0.09
N PRO A 632 10.66 -22.45 1.13
CA PRO A 632 11.61 -22.47 2.25
C PRO A 632 12.93 -23.23 1.99
N CYS A 633 13.02 -24.07 0.95
CA CYS A 633 14.26 -24.76 0.59
C CYS A 633 15.25 -23.84 -0.15
N TYR A 634 14.79 -22.76 -0.79
CA TYR A 634 15.61 -21.80 -1.55
C TYR A 634 16.13 -20.62 -0.70
N TRP A 635 16.67 -20.93 0.49
CA TRP A 635 17.28 -19.97 1.42
C TRP A 635 16.31 -18.94 2.04
N GLU A 636 15.00 -19.23 2.04
CA GLU A 636 13.97 -18.34 2.59
C GLU A 636 13.73 -18.56 4.10
N SER A 637 14.09 -17.54 4.89
CA SER A 637 13.83 -17.47 6.34
C SER A 637 12.57 -16.67 6.71
N THR A 638 11.73 -16.36 5.71
CA THR A 638 10.40 -15.77 5.89
C THR A 638 9.40 -16.37 4.93
N THR A 639 8.15 -16.55 5.37
CA THR A 639 7.04 -17.05 4.55
C THR A 639 6.79 -16.19 3.32
N ASN A 640 6.58 -16.82 2.17
CA ASN A 640 6.30 -16.11 0.92
C ASN A 640 5.36 -16.92 0.02
N PHE A 641 4.78 -16.26 -0.99
CA PHE A 641 3.77 -16.88 -1.87
C PHE A 641 4.43 -17.43 -3.13
N HIS A 642 4.41 -18.75 -3.29
CA HIS A 642 4.88 -19.40 -4.53
C HIS A 642 4.11 -18.91 -5.79
N THR A 643 2.92 -18.33 -5.64
CA THR A 643 2.14 -17.63 -6.67
C THR A 643 2.00 -16.12 -6.44
N SER A 644 3.03 -15.46 -5.88
CA SER A 644 3.11 -14.00 -5.65
C SER A 644 2.78 -13.19 -6.91
N TRP A 645 1.72 -12.36 -6.87
CA TRP A 645 1.34 -11.51 -8.00
C TRP A 645 2.44 -10.52 -8.44
N SER A 646 3.20 -9.93 -7.51
CA SER A 646 4.29 -9.00 -7.86
C SER A 646 5.43 -9.70 -8.62
N ASN A 647 5.70 -10.96 -8.29
CA ASN A 647 6.60 -11.82 -9.06
C ASN A 647 6.00 -12.24 -10.41
N ILE A 648 4.71 -12.66 -10.44
CA ILE A 648 4.00 -13.03 -11.68
C ILE A 648 4.07 -11.91 -12.72
N ILE A 649 3.77 -10.65 -12.36
CA ILE A 649 3.84 -9.52 -13.31
C ILE A 649 5.26 -9.17 -13.77
N THR A 650 6.29 -9.67 -13.08
CA THR A 650 7.70 -9.48 -13.45
C THR A 650 8.11 -10.51 -14.49
N ALA A 651 7.82 -11.80 -14.25
CA ALA A 651 8.03 -12.87 -15.23
C ALA A 651 7.25 -12.61 -16.54
N VAL A 652 5.96 -12.31 -16.46
CA VAL A 652 5.10 -12.00 -17.62
C VAL A 652 5.58 -10.77 -18.41
N ALA A 653 6.32 -9.85 -17.79
CA ALA A 653 6.98 -8.77 -18.51
C ALA A 653 8.24 -9.21 -19.25
N SER A 654 9.11 -10.03 -18.64
CA SER A 654 10.31 -10.59 -19.29
C SER A 654 9.98 -11.31 -20.60
N TYR A 655 8.88 -12.07 -20.64
CA TYR A 655 8.36 -12.70 -21.86
C TYR A 655 8.04 -11.67 -22.96
N SER A 656 7.52 -10.50 -22.60
CA SER A 656 7.29 -9.40 -23.55
C SER A 656 8.58 -8.68 -23.95
N THR A 657 9.56 -8.56 -23.05
CA THR A 657 10.90 -8.02 -23.33
C THR A 657 11.64 -8.89 -24.37
N MET A 658 11.52 -10.22 -24.26
CA MET A 658 11.99 -11.18 -25.27
C MET A 658 11.13 -11.21 -26.56
N GLY A 659 10.10 -10.37 -26.62
CA GLY A 659 9.27 -10.13 -27.79
C GLY A 659 8.20 -11.18 -28.06
N ILE A 660 7.80 -11.99 -27.06
CA ILE A 660 6.62 -12.85 -27.13
C ILE A 660 5.38 -11.96 -26.95
N PRO A 661 4.44 -11.92 -27.91
CA PRO A 661 3.25 -11.08 -27.81
C PRO A 661 2.30 -11.60 -26.72
N ARG A 662 1.58 -10.69 -26.04
CA ARG A 662 0.65 -11.05 -24.95
C ARG A 662 -0.42 -12.07 -25.38
N SER A 663 -0.88 -11.98 -26.62
CA SER A 663 -1.79 -12.96 -27.26
C SER A 663 -1.22 -14.36 -27.47
N LYS A 664 0.05 -14.62 -27.11
CA LYS A 664 0.64 -15.97 -26.98
C LYS A 664 1.09 -16.32 -25.57
N GLN A 665 0.97 -15.42 -24.58
CA GLN A 665 1.36 -15.69 -23.20
C GLN A 665 0.15 -16.17 -22.40
N VAL A 666 0.24 -17.34 -21.76
CA VAL A 666 -0.79 -17.90 -20.89
C VAL A 666 -0.27 -17.88 -19.45
N LEU A 667 -1.08 -17.39 -18.50
CA LEU A 667 -0.69 -17.22 -17.10
C LEU A 667 -0.94 -18.49 -16.27
N GLY A 668 0.06 -18.93 -15.51
CA GLY A 668 0.00 -20.14 -14.69
C GLY A 668 -0.69 -19.94 -13.35
N LEU A 669 -1.52 -20.92 -13.00
CA LEU A 669 -2.28 -21.00 -11.76
C LEU A 669 -1.96 -22.33 -11.07
N ALA A 670 -1.62 -22.29 -9.78
CA ALA A 670 -1.41 -23.47 -8.95
C ALA A 670 -2.72 -23.90 -8.27
N PHE A 671 -3.00 -25.21 -8.22
CA PHE A 671 -4.04 -25.81 -7.38
C PHE A 671 -3.45 -26.44 -6.09
N TYR A 672 -2.31 -25.91 -5.65
CA TYR A 672 -1.53 -26.34 -4.49
C TYR A 672 -0.97 -25.11 -3.76
N GLY A 673 -0.16 -25.36 -2.73
CA GLY A 673 0.61 -24.35 -2.01
C GLY A 673 1.86 -24.93 -1.36
N HIS A 674 2.82 -24.06 -1.04
CA HIS A 674 4.07 -24.41 -0.38
C HIS A 674 3.98 -24.13 1.12
N ALA A 675 4.38 -25.12 1.93
CA ALA A 675 4.32 -25.06 3.39
C ALA A 675 5.66 -24.62 4.00
N TYR A 676 5.59 -23.66 4.92
CA TYR A 676 6.67 -23.12 5.72
C TYR A 676 6.42 -23.47 7.19
N THR A 677 7.48 -23.83 7.93
CA THR A 677 7.40 -23.91 9.40
C THR A 677 7.77 -22.56 10.00
N LEU A 678 6.85 -21.91 10.70
CA LEU A 678 7.09 -20.66 11.43
C LEU A 678 8.10 -20.88 12.57
N THR A 679 8.89 -19.86 12.91
CA THR A 679 9.70 -19.88 14.16
C THR A 679 8.89 -19.50 15.39
N ASP A 680 7.79 -18.75 15.21
CA ASP A 680 6.86 -18.34 16.27
C ASP A 680 5.43 -18.34 15.74
N LYS A 681 4.57 -19.20 16.29
CA LYS A 681 3.16 -19.32 15.92
C LYS A 681 2.30 -18.08 16.22
N SER A 682 2.79 -17.15 17.02
CA SER A 682 2.14 -15.84 17.24
C SER A 682 2.44 -14.83 16.13
N SER A 683 3.51 -15.05 15.35
CA SER A 683 4.00 -14.18 14.28
C SER A 683 3.63 -14.73 12.90
N TYR A 684 2.36 -15.08 12.68
CA TYR A 684 1.91 -15.82 11.48
C TYR A 684 1.53 -14.95 10.26
N MET A 685 1.47 -13.63 10.39
CA MET A 685 1.09 -12.73 9.30
C MET A 685 2.25 -12.56 8.32
N HIS A 686 2.01 -12.81 7.03
CA HIS A 686 3.04 -12.65 6.01
C HIS A 686 3.54 -11.19 5.88
N PRO A 687 4.85 -10.94 5.72
CA PRO A 687 5.95 -11.92 5.81
C PRO A 687 6.23 -12.33 7.26
N ALA A 688 6.15 -13.62 7.54
CA ALA A 688 6.31 -14.22 8.87
C ALA A 688 7.66 -14.94 8.97
N PRO A 689 8.42 -14.86 10.08
CA PRO A 689 9.67 -15.59 10.23
C PRO A 689 9.49 -17.12 10.20
N SER A 690 10.31 -17.81 9.39
CA SER A 690 10.22 -19.25 9.15
C SER A 690 11.58 -19.95 9.23
N ILE A 691 11.53 -21.27 9.46
CA ILE A 691 12.68 -22.15 9.36
C ILE A 691 13.05 -22.32 7.88
N GLU A 692 14.27 -21.95 7.56
CA GLU A 692 14.93 -22.20 6.29
C GLU A 692 15.34 -23.68 6.21
N LEU A 693 14.82 -24.45 5.26
CA LEU A 693 14.97 -25.91 5.25
C LEU A 693 16.29 -26.40 4.62
N ARG A 694 16.87 -25.63 3.68
CA ARG A 694 18.15 -25.89 2.97
C ARG A 694 18.27 -27.21 2.19
N ASP A 695 17.27 -28.08 2.25
CA ASP A 695 17.20 -29.34 1.51
C ASP A 695 15.87 -29.44 0.74
N CYS A 696 15.94 -29.28 -0.58
CA CYS A 696 14.78 -29.36 -1.46
C CYS A 696 14.32 -30.81 -1.74
N SER A 697 14.95 -31.85 -1.19
CA SER A 697 14.48 -33.23 -1.35
C SER A 697 13.18 -33.52 -0.58
N ASN A 698 12.77 -32.61 0.33
CA ASN A 698 11.57 -32.71 1.15
C ASN A 698 10.71 -31.42 1.05
N MET A 699 10.55 -30.84 -0.15
CA MET A 699 9.64 -29.70 -0.37
C MET A 699 8.21 -30.08 0.03
N ASP A 700 7.64 -29.35 1.00
CA ASP A 700 6.32 -29.65 1.55
C ASP A 700 5.21 -28.93 0.76
N THR A 701 4.86 -29.55 -0.37
CA THR A 701 3.76 -29.13 -1.25
C THR A 701 2.44 -29.78 -0.85
N ARG A 702 1.39 -28.99 -0.66
CA ARG A 702 0.04 -29.44 -0.29
C ARG A 702 -0.98 -29.07 -1.36
N SER A 703 -1.83 -30.02 -1.79
CA SER A 703 -2.90 -29.70 -2.73
C SER A 703 -3.97 -28.82 -2.08
N TYR A 704 -4.75 -28.08 -2.88
CA TYR A 704 -5.89 -27.31 -2.38
C TYR A 704 -6.88 -28.21 -1.62
N ARG A 705 -7.09 -29.45 -2.11
CA ARG A 705 -7.88 -30.46 -1.41
C ARG A 705 -7.31 -30.80 -0.02
N ASP A 706 -6.00 -30.94 0.11
CA ASP A 706 -5.37 -31.23 1.42
C ASP A 706 -5.47 -30.04 2.36
N ILE A 707 -5.27 -28.81 1.86
CA ILE A 707 -5.38 -27.58 2.66
C ILE A 707 -6.82 -27.40 3.18
N VAL A 708 -7.82 -27.62 2.33
CA VAL A 708 -9.25 -27.60 2.74
C VAL A 708 -9.59 -28.77 3.67
N GLY A 709 -8.98 -29.95 3.45
CA GLY A 709 -9.13 -31.13 4.29
C GLY A 709 -8.58 -30.91 5.70
N MET A 710 -7.36 -30.40 5.82
CA MET A 710 -6.76 -29.97 7.10
C MET A 710 -7.63 -28.91 7.77
N GLN A 711 -8.07 -27.88 7.05
CA GLN A 711 -8.95 -26.86 7.67
C GLN A 711 -10.24 -27.48 8.25
N ALA A 712 -10.84 -28.44 7.56
CA ALA A 712 -12.09 -29.07 7.97
C ALA A 712 -11.95 -30.11 9.10
N ALA A 713 -10.87 -30.89 9.10
CA ALA A 713 -10.63 -31.95 10.08
C ALA A 713 -9.88 -31.46 11.33
N GLU A 714 -9.03 -30.44 11.17
CA GLU A 714 -7.98 -30.07 12.12
C GLU A 714 -8.06 -28.61 12.59
N GLY A 715 -8.93 -27.78 12.00
CA GLY A 715 -9.06 -26.35 12.31
C GLY A 715 -8.02 -25.49 11.60
N GLY A 716 -7.75 -24.30 12.14
CA GLY A 716 -6.85 -23.31 11.52
C GLY A 716 -7.57 -22.29 10.63
N SER A 717 -6.85 -21.25 10.25
CA SER A 717 -7.39 -20.04 9.63
C SER A 717 -6.81 -19.79 8.24
N ILE A 718 -7.67 -19.42 7.29
CA ILE A 718 -7.26 -18.93 5.97
C ILE A 718 -7.32 -17.40 5.97
N PHE A 719 -6.25 -16.76 5.51
CA PHE A 719 -6.10 -15.33 5.36
C PHE A 719 -5.84 -14.97 3.88
N PHE A 720 -6.17 -13.74 3.50
CA PHE A 720 -5.97 -13.24 2.13
C PHE A 720 -4.92 -12.13 2.09
N ASN A 721 -3.96 -12.24 1.17
CA ASN A 721 -3.07 -11.14 0.78
C ASN A 721 -3.55 -10.57 -0.56
N ALA A 722 -4.29 -9.46 -0.50
CA ALA A 722 -4.85 -8.82 -1.69
C ALA A 722 -3.80 -8.21 -2.64
N PRO A 723 -2.71 -7.55 -2.15
CA PRO A 723 -1.60 -7.13 -3.01
C PRO A 723 -1.00 -8.26 -3.85
N GLU A 724 -0.68 -9.39 -3.21
CA GLU A 724 -0.07 -10.56 -3.86
C GLU A 724 -1.08 -11.50 -4.53
N ARG A 725 -2.37 -11.18 -4.47
CA ARG A 725 -3.50 -11.99 -5.00
C ARG A 725 -3.34 -13.47 -4.63
N ALA A 726 -3.04 -13.75 -3.37
CA ALA A 726 -2.77 -15.08 -2.84
C ALA A 726 -3.41 -15.25 -1.46
N ALA A 727 -3.58 -16.50 -1.02
CA ALA A 727 -4.09 -16.84 0.28
C ALA A 727 -3.00 -17.54 1.12
N TYR A 728 -3.18 -17.57 2.43
CA TYR A 728 -2.39 -18.44 3.29
C TYR A 728 -3.20 -19.09 4.39
N TYR A 729 -2.96 -20.38 4.61
CA TYR A 729 -3.50 -21.16 5.72
C TYR A 729 -2.51 -21.15 6.89
N VAL A 730 -3.03 -21.06 8.12
CA VAL A 730 -2.22 -21.08 9.35
C VAL A 730 -2.86 -22.03 10.37
N LYS A 731 -2.06 -22.95 10.90
CA LYS A 731 -2.35 -23.70 12.12
C LYS A 731 -1.08 -23.93 12.93
N ASP A 732 -1.05 -23.43 14.17
CA ASP A 732 0.13 -23.43 15.03
C ASP A 732 1.38 -22.94 14.26
N TYR A 733 2.38 -23.81 14.06
CA TYR A 733 3.61 -23.45 13.34
C TYR A 733 3.55 -23.70 11.83
N LEU A 734 2.48 -24.32 11.31
CA LEU A 734 2.30 -24.58 9.89
C LEU A 734 1.67 -23.35 9.21
N TRP A 735 2.39 -22.79 8.23
CA TRP A 735 1.93 -21.72 7.34
C TRP A 735 1.99 -22.24 5.91
N ILE A 736 0.94 -22.11 5.10
CA ILE A 736 0.94 -22.59 3.71
C ILE A 736 0.47 -21.47 2.78
N GLY A 737 1.31 -21.03 1.84
CA GLY A 737 0.96 -20.02 0.83
C GLY A 737 0.40 -20.68 -0.41
N PHE A 738 -0.84 -20.35 -0.79
CA PHE A 738 -1.62 -21.09 -1.80
C PHE A 738 -2.67 -20.22 -2.50
N ASP A 739 -3.45 -20.82 -3.43
CA ASP A 739 -4.54 -20.15 -4.14
C ASP A 739 -5.95 -20.69 -3.80
N THR A 740 -6.94 -19.82 -3.95
CA THR A 740 -8.37 -20.01 -3.63
C THR A 740 -9.23 -19.58 -4.82
N ALA A 741 -10.53 -19.93 -4.84
CA ALA A 741 -11.44 -19.51 -5.91
C ALA A 741 -11.45 -17.98 -6.12
N GLU A 742 -11.35 -17.22 -5.04
CA GLU A 742 -11.25 -15.76 -4.98
C GLU A 742 -9.92 -15.24 -5.58
N THR A 743 -8.78 -15.76 -5.13
CA THR A 743 -7.46 -15.27 -5.56
C THR A 743 -7.15 -15.67 -7.00
N LEU A 744 -7.60 -16.85 -7.43
CA LEU A 744 -7.62 -17.25 -8.84
C LEU A 744 -8.49 -16.31 -9.69
N ALA A 745 -9.66 -15.87 -9.20
CA ALA A 745 -10.47 -14.87 -9.91
C ALA A 745 -9.73 -13.52 -10.06
N MET A 746 -9.01 -13.08 -9.02
CA MET A 746 -8.15 -11.89 -9.09
C MET A 746 -6.97 -12.07 -10.08
N LYS A 747 -6.39 -13.27 -10.18
CA LYS A 747 -5.32 -13.61 -11.15
C LYS A 747 -5.85 -13.69 -12.59
N ILE A 748 -7.06 -14.19 -12.80
CA ILE A 748 -7.76 -14.18 -14.10
C ILE A 748 -8.09 -12.74 -14.54
N GLU A 749 -8.56 -11.89 -13.63
CA GLU A 749 -8.74 -10.46 -13.91
C GLU A 749 -7.40 -9.79 -14.28
N GLY A 750 -6.33 -10.14 -13.55
CA GLY A 750 -4.97 -9.71 -13.87
C GLY A 750 -4.51 -10.10 -15.27
N SER A 751 -4.66 -11.38 -15.64
CA SER A 751 -4.37 -11.91 -16.99
C SER A 751 -5.10 -11.11 -18.09
N ARG A 752 -6.38 -10.79 -17.87
CA ARG A 752 -7.21 -9.98 -18.79
C ARG A 752 -6.73 -8.54 -18.91
N ASN A 753 -6.46 -7.88 -17.78
CA ASN A 753 -5.98 -6.50 -17.75
C ASN A 753 -4.58 -6.39 -18.39
N LEU A 754 -3.78 -7.47 -18.32
CA LEU A 754 -2.49 -7.62 -19.01
C LEU A 754 -2.62 -8.06 -20.48
N SER A 755 -3.84 -8.19 -21.01
CA SER A 755 -4.18 -8.61 -22.39
C SER A 755 -3.55 -9.95 -22.82
N MET A 756 -3.35 -10.85 -21.86
CA MET A 756 -2.74 -12.16 -22.07
C MET A 756 -3.68 -13.10 -22.85
N ALA A 757 -3.11 -14.15 -23.46
CA ALA A 757 -3.86 -15.16 -24.19
C ALA A 757 -4.88 -15.87 -23.28
N GLY A 758 -4.57 -16.04 -21.99
CA GLY A 758 -5.50 -16.55 -20.98
C GLY A 758 -4.80 -17.08 -19.73
N VAL A 759 -5.32 -18.18 -19.18
CA VAL A 759 -4.76 -18.88 -18.01
C VAL A 759 -4.63 -20.39 -18.25
N MET A 760 -3.70 -21.05 -17.56
CA MET A 760 -3.61 -22.50 -17.46
C MET A 760 -3.35 -22.93 -16.01
N ILE A 761 -3.65 -24.19 -15.70
CA ILE A 761 -3.67 -24.72 -14.33
C ILE A 761 -2.73 -25.93 -14.20
N TRP A 762 -1.86 -25.92 -13.18
CA TRP A 762 -1.19 -27.10 -12.65
C TRP A 762 -1.72 -27.43 -11.23
N ASP A 763 -2.33 -28.58 -10.98
CA ASP A 763 -2.96 -29.48 -11.95
C ASP A 763 -4.38 -29.92 -11.52
N GLY A 764 -5.13 -30.50 -12.47
CA GLY A 764 -6.54 -30.86 -12.27
C GLY A 764 -6.81 -31.95 -11.22
N SER A 765 -5.78 -32.66 -10.74
CA SER A 765 -5.89 -33.68 -9.68
C SER A 765 -5.84 -33.10 -8.27
N GLN A 766 -5.40 -31.86 -8.11
CA GLN A 766 -5.17 -31.21 -6.80
C GLN A 766 -6.39 -30.43 -6.28
N ASP A 767 -7.41 -30.25 -7.13
CA ASP A 767 -8.71 -29.66 -6.77
C ASP A 767 -9.53 -30.59 -5.84
N MET A 768 -10.60 -30.06 -5.27
CA MET A 768 -11.67 -30.86 -4.66
C MET A 768 -12.28 -31.80 -5.72
N LEU A 769 -12.76 -32.98 -5.31
CA LEU A 769 -13.28 -34.01 -6.23
C LEU A 769 -14.53 -33.58 -7.04
N ASP A 770 -15.17 -32.45 -6.70
CA ASP A 770 -16.23 -31.83 -7.52
C ASP A 770 -15.68 -30.92 -8.65
N GLY A 771 -14.39 -30.60 -8.63
CA GLY A 771 -13.72 -29.66 -9.55
C GLY A 771 -14.03 -28.20 -9.22
N ARG A 772 -13.95 -27.81 -7.94
CA ARG A 772 -14.38 -26.49 -7.44
C ARG A 772 -13.58 -25.34 -8.04
N LEU A 773 -12.25 -25.40 -7.95
CA LEU A 773 -11.38 -24.38 -8.50
C LEU A 773 -11.46 -24.37 -10.03
N LEU A 774 -11.50 -25.55 -10.66
CA LEU A 774 -11.63 -25.68 -12.12
C LEU A 774 -12.94 -25.03 -12.62
N ARG A 775 -14.08 -25.23 -11.93
CA ARG A 775 -15.34 -24.53 -12.23
C ARG A 775 -15.19 -23.02 -12.06
N SER A 776 -14.53 -22.53 -11.01
CA SER A 776 -14.32 -21.09 -10.80
C SER A 776 -13.52 -20.45 -11.95
N VAL A 777 -12.41 -21.08 -12.35
CA VAL A 777 -11.56 -20.61 -13.46
C VAL A 777 -12.32 -20.69 -14.80
N ALA A 778 -12.97 -21.82 -15.08
CA ALA A 778 -13.63 -22.08 -16.36
C ALA A 778 -14.97 -21.36 -16.55
N ALA A 779 -15.62 -20.91 -15.47
CA ALA A 779 -16.81 -20.06 -15.54
C ALA A 779 -16.55 -18.72 -16.25
N ARG A 780 -15.30 -18.25 -16.26
CA ARG A 780 -14.83 -17.01 -16.92
C ARG A 780 -15.54 -15.72 -16.49
N THR A 781 -16.54 -15.77 -15.62
CA THR A 781 -17.05 -14.58 -14.94
C THR A 781 -15.98 -14.07 -14.00
N THR A 782 -15.41 -12.89 -14.30
CA THR A 782 -15.00 -11.98 -13.24
C THR A 782 -16.30 -11.31 -12.77
N PRO A 783 -16.91 -11.74 -11.65
CA PRO A 783 -17.85 -10.83 -11.00
C PRO A 783 -17.06 -9.57 -10.61
N PRO A 784 -17.70 -8.39 -10.51
CA PRO A 784 -17.03 -7.24 -9.93
C PRO A 784 -16.77 -7.56 -8.45
N VAL A 785 -15.54 -7.97 -8.11
CA VAL A 785 -15.12 -8.47 -6.79
C VAL A 785 -15.07 -7.33 -5.76
N ARG A 786 -16.25 -6.78 -5.49
CA ARG A 786 -16.50 -5.88 -4.38
C ARG A 786 -16.62 -6.74 -3.13
N ALA A 787 -15.97 -6.32 -2.05
CA ALA A 787 -16.27 -6.87 -0.73
C ALA A 787 -17.74 -6.57 -0.35
N CYS A 788 -18.32 -7.39 0.53
CA CYS A 788 -19.70 -7.26 1.00
C CYS A 788 -19.84 -6.13 2.04
N GLY A 789 -19.64 -4.90 1.56
CA GLY A 789 -19.38 -3.70 2.35
C GLY A 789 -17.98 -3.18 2.07
N GLY A 790 -17.76 -1.88 2.26
CA GLY A 790 -16.45 -1.26 2.05
C GLY A 790 -15.52 -1.50 3.25
N GLY A 791 -14.41 -2.21 3.03
CA GLY A 791 -13.41 -2.50 4.07
C GLY A 791 -13.67 -3.80 4.84
N TRP A 792 -12.71 -4.13 5.72
CA TRP A 792 -12.52 -5.49 6.25
C TRP A 792 -13.59 -6.04 7.20
N ILE A 793 -14.56 -5.23 7.65
CA ILE A 793 -15.79 -5.71 8.30
C ILE A 793 -17.00 -5.01 7.66
N GLY A 794 -17.37 -5.47 6.48
CA GLY A 794 -18.63 -5.10 5.85
C GLY A 794 -19.83 -5.74 6.55
N ASN A 795 -21.03 -5.17 6.34
CA ASN A 795 -22.31 -5.65 6.89
C ASN A 795 -22.83 -6.94 6.21
N GLY A 796 -21.93 -7.76 5.67
CA GLY A 796 -22.19 -9.03 5.00
C GLY A 796 -23.02 -8.94 3.72
N ARG A 797 -23.33 -7.73 3.22
CA ARG A 797 -24.27 -7.48 2.13
C ARG A 797 -23.63 -6.82 0.92
N CYS A 798 -24.15 -7.12 -0.25
CA CYS A 798 -23.69 -6.57 -1.51
C CYS A 798 -24.42 -5.28 -1.89
N ALA A 799 -23.71 -4.36 -2.55
CA ALA A 799 -24.25 -3.08 -2.99
C ALA A 799 -25.36 -3.23 -4.07
N ASN A 800 -25.42 -4.38 -4.73
CA ASN A 800 -26.55 -4.81 -5.55
C ASN A 800 -27.24 -5.98 -4.83
N SER A 801 -28.55 -5.88 -4.57
CA SER A 801 -29.35 -6.90 -3.89
C SER A 801 -29.52 -8.20 -4.68
N ALA A 802 -29.24 -8.20 -5.99
CA ALA A 802 -29.17 -9.40 -6.82
C ALA A 802 -27.83 -10.15 -6.70
N GLN A 803 -26.84 -9.62 -5.97
CA GLN A 803 -25.57 -10.29 -5.68
C GLN A 803 -25.60 -10.98 -4.31
N CYS A 804 -25.05 -12.18 -4.29
CA CYS A 804 -24.76 -12.96 -3.10
C CYS A 804 -23.39 -12.57 -2.53
N CYS A 805 -23.29 -12.62 -1.20
CA CYS A 805 -22.03 -12.52 -0.47
C CYS A 805 -21.48 -13.92 -0.21
N SER A 806 -20.26 -14.23 -0.67
CA SER A 806 -19.61 -15.52 -0.40
C SER A 806 -19.25 -15.71 1.07
N GLU A 807 -18.90 -16.94 1.46
CA GLU A 807 -18.39 -17.24 2.81
C GLU A 807 -17.11 -16.47 3.16
N PHE A 808 -16.40 -15.96 2.14
CA PHE A 808 -15.17 -15.18 2.26
C PHE A 808 -15.38 -13.66 2.15
N GLY A 809 -16.63 -13.19 2.01
CA GLY A 809 -16.95 -11.76 2.08
C GLY A 809 -16.90 -10.98 0.77
N TYR A 810 -17.10 -11.65 -0.39
CA TYR A 810 -17.11 -11.01 -1.71
C TYR A 810 -18.44 -11.16 -2.46
N CYS A 811 -18.71 -10.26 -3.42
CA CYS A 811 -19.99 -10.14 -4.11
C CYS A 811 -20.01 -10.72 -5.53
N GLY A 812 -20.97 -11.61 -5.81
CA GLY A 812 -21.18 -12.19 -7.15
C GLY A 812 -22.58 -12.77 -7.34
N THR A 813 -22.91 -13.20 -8.56
CA THR A 813 -24.25 -13.71 -8.94
C THR A 813 -24.24 -15.19 -9.33
N ASN A 814 -23.10 -15.88 -9.24
CA ASN A 814 -22.95 -17.29 -9.60
C ASN A 814 -22.85 -18.19 -8.35
N GLU A 815 -22.84 -19.50 -8.55
CA GLU A 815 -22.80 -20.53 -7.49
C GLU A 815 -21.63 -20.36 -6.50
N THR A 816 -20.47 -19.84 -6.92
CA THR A 816 -19.31 -19.59 -6.05
C THR A 816 -19.62 -18.57 -4.94
N PHE A 817 -20.52 -17.63 -5.20
CA PHE A 817 -20.94 -16.59 -4.23
C PHE A 817 -22.29 -16.92 -3.60
N CYS A 818 -23.18 -17.58 -4.35
CA CYS A 818 -24.54 -17.92 -3.93
C CYS A 818 -24.68 -19.31 -3.30
N GLY A 819 -23.62 -20.13 -3.25
CA GLY A 819 -23.69 -21.52 -2.80
C GLY A 819 -23.93 -21.72 -1.29
N TYR A 820 -23.77 -22.97 -0.85
CA TYR A 820 -24.12 -23.49 0.49
C TYR A 820 -23.62 -22.68 1.71
N ARG A 821 -22.59 -21.82 1.57
CA ARG A 821 -22.05 -20.99 2.66
C ARG A 821 -22.16 -19.47 2.41
N CYS A 822 -23.00 -19.06 1.45
CA CYS A 822 -23.36 -17.67 1.18
C CYS A 822 -23.84 -16.94 2.45
N ARG A 823 -23.22 -15.80 2.78
CA ARG A 823 -23.50 -15.01 4.00
C ARG A 823 -24.76 -14.14 3.90
N SER A 824 -25.10 -13.64 2.71
CA SER A 824 -26.37 -12.95 2.44
C SER A 824 -26.60 -12.75 0.93
N GLY A 825 -27.78 -12.24 0.56
CA GLY A 825 -28.23 -12.10 -0.83
C GLY A 825 -29.09 -13.28 -1.27
N PRO A 826 -29.28 -13.52 -2.58
CA PRO A 826 -30.09 -14.63 -3.09
C PRO A 826 -29.34 -15.98 -3.02
N CYS A 827 -28.96 -16.38 -1.79
CA CYS A 827 -28.28 -17.64 -1.51
C CYS A 827 -29.13 -18.86 -1.91
N VAL A 828 -28.52 -19.81 -2.62
CA VAL A 828 -29.13 -21.08 -3.03
C VAL A 828 -29.04 -22.08 -1.88
N GLN A 829 -30.20 -22.47 -1.33
CA GLN A 829 -30.28 -23.61 -0.42
C GLN A 829 -30.22 -24.92 -1.21
N TYR A 830 -29.11 -25.64 -1.11
CA TYR A 830 -28.98 -27.00 -1.62
C TYR A 830 -29.61 -28.01 -0.64
N PRO A 831 -30.40 -28.98 -1.12
CA PRO A 831 -30.85 -30.11 -0.30
C PRO A 831 -29.68 -31.08 -0.01
N SER A 832 -29.22 -31.06 1.23
CA SER A 832 -28.40 -32.08 1.92
C SER A 832 -26.93 -32.31 1.45
N PRO A 833 -25.93 -31.99 2.30
CA PRO A 833 -24.57 -32.51 2.17
C PRO A 833 -24.40 -33.92 2.80
N PRO A 834 -23.28 -34.63 2.52
CA PRO A 834 -22.90 -35.88 3.21
C PRO A 834 -22.68 -35.70 4.74
N PRO A 835 -22.64 -36.79 5.53
CA PRO A 835 -22.94 -36.74 6.97
C PRO A 835 -21.95 -35.98 7.85
N ARG A 836 -22.49 -35.44 8.95
CA ARG A 836 -21.79 -34.68 9.98
C ARG A 836 -21.45 -35.59 11.17
N PRO A 837 -20.30 -35.41 11.87
CA PRO A 837 -20.04 -36.09 13.14
C PRO A 837 -21.07 -35.70 14.22
N PRO A 838 -21.21 -36.49 15.31
CA PRO A 838 -22.31 -36.33 16.28
C PRO A 838 -22.31 -34.97 17.00
N GLN A 839 -23.51 -34.52 17.37
CA GLN A 839 -23.72 -33.41 18.30
C GLN A 839 -24.20 -33.97 19.67
N PRO A 840 -23.97 -33.27 20.79
CA PRO A 840 -24.42 -33.72 22.11
C PRO A 840 -25.96 -33.79 22.22
N PRO A 841 -26.49 -34.64 23.11
CA PRO A 841 -27.93 -34.89 23.24
C PRO A 841 -28.71 -33.65 23.74
N PRO A 842 -30.00 -33.51 23.38
CA PRO A 842 -30.86 -32.45 23.92
C PRO A 842 -31.09 -32.57 25.43
N SER A 843 -31.34 -31.45 26.10
CA SER A 843 -31.76 -31.42 27.50
C SER A 843 -33.28 -31.53 27.67
N CYS A 844 -33.73 -32.00 28.83
CA CYS A 844 -35.13 -31.95 29.29
C CYS A 844 -35.25 -31.11 30.57
N GLY A 845 -36.37 -30.40 30.70
CA GLY A 845 -36.82 -29.80 31.96
C GLY A 845 -36.32 -28.38 32.27
N ASP A 846 -35.52 -27.74 31.41
CA ASP A 846 -35.22 -26.30 31.38
C ASP A 846 -34.98 -25.61 32.74
N GLY A 847 -34.30 -26.30 33.67
CA GLY A 847 -33.98 -25.78 35.01
C GLY A 847 -35.12 -25.81 36.04
N VAL A 848 -36.26 -26.44 35.75
CA VAL A 848 -37.39 -26.60 36.69
C VAL A 848 -37.63 -28.08 37.02
N VAL A 849 -37.41 -28.45 38.28
CA VAL A 849 -37.57 -29.82 38.77
C VAL A 849 -39.04 -30.27 38.73
N GLY A 850 -39.34 -31.33 37.97
CA GLY A 850 -40.55 -32.14 38.15
C GLY A 850 -41.45 -32.41 36.93
N SER A 851 -41.14 -31.88 35.74
CA SER A 851 -41.97 -32.11 34.52
C SER A 851 -41.47 -33.23 33.60
N GLY A 852 -40.16 -33.52 33.61
CA GLY A 852 -39.55 -34.75 33.10
C GLY A 852 -39.66 -35.06 31.61
N ASN A 853 -40.28 -34.24 30.77
CA ASN A 853 -40.52 -34.60 29.36
C ASN A 853 -39.51 -33.98 28.39
N CYS A 854 -39.20 -34.73 27.34
CA CYS A 854 -38.31 -34.34 26.26
C CYS A 854 -39.04 -33.58 25.14
N ALA A 855 -38.29 -32.76 24.40
CA ALA A 855 -38.81 -32.03 23.24
C ALA A 855 -39.31 -32.97 22.12
N ASP A 856 -38.68 -34.13 21.99
CA ASP A 856 -39.24 -35.29 21.28
C ASP A 856 -39.91 -36.22 22.32
N ALA A 857 -41.20 -36.47 22.16
CA ALA A 857 -42.01 -37.30 23.06
C ALA A 857 -41.78 -38.82 22.90
N THR A 858 -40.90 -39.23 21.98
CA THR A 858 -40.40 -40.61 21.86
C THR A 858 -39.09 -40.85 22.61
N LEU A 859 -38.38 -39.79 23.01
CA LEU A 859 -37.16 -39.88 23.82
C LEU A 859 -37.47 -39.81 25.32
N CYS A 860 -36.66 -40.51 26.10
CA CYS A 860 -36.74 -40.57 27.56
C CYS A 860 -35.81 -39.54 28.20
N CYS A 861 -36.29 -38.93 29.29
CA CYS A 861 -35.50 -38.02 30.10
C CYS A 861 -34.80 -38.78 31.22
N SER A 862 -33.46 -38.80 31.20
CA SER A 862 -32.68 -39.33 32.33
C SER A 862 -32.80 -38.42 33.55
N SER A 863 -32.54 -38.97 34.74
CA SER A 863 -32.44 -38.20 35.98
C SER A 863 -31.36 -37.09 35.97
N ALA A 864 -30.49 -37.07 34.95
CA ALA A 864 -29.50 -36.02 34.72
C ALA A 864 -30.02 -34.84 33.87
N GLY A 865 -31.25 -34.90 33.34
CA GLY A 865 -31.84 -33.83 32.53
C GLY A 865 -31.47 -33.85 31.05
N TYR A 866 -31.18 -35.04 30.48
CA TYR A 866 -30.90 -35.23 29.05
C TYR A 866 -31.88 -36.22 28.40
N CYS A 867 -32.05 -36.10 27.08
CA CYS A 867 -33.02 -36.82 26.27
C CYS A 867 -32.38 -37.81 25.32
N TRP A 868 -32.66 -39.11 25.49
CA TRP A 868 -32.22 -40.16 24.55
C TRP A 868 -33.13 -41.41 24.59
N ASP A 869 -32.86 -42.41 23.75
CA ASP A 869 -33.67 -43.64 23.58
C ASP A 869 -33.02 -44.93 24.14
N ASP A 870 -31.96 -44.79 24.94
CA ASP A 870 -31.18 -45.92 25.51
C ASP A 870 -31.65 -46.37 26.91
N GLU A 871 -31.02 -47.41 27.45
CA GLU A 871 -31.36 -48.00 28.76
C GLU A 871 -30.98 -47.12 29.96
N ASP A 872 -29.97 -46.25 29.86
CA ASP A 872 -29.60 -45.30 30.93
C ASP A 872 -30.60 -44.13 31.01
N HIS A 873 -31.21 -43.77 29.87
CA HIS A 873 -32.22 -42.71 29.77
C HIS A 873 -33.66 -43.21 29.96
N CYS A 874 -34.01 -44.39 29.44
CA CYS A 874 -35.37 -44.96 29.49
C CYS A 874 -35.59 -45.99 30.62
N GLY A 875 -34.53 -46.50 31.24
CA GLY A 875 -34.58 -47.55 32.24
C GLY A 875 -35.00 -47.08 33.63
N VAL A 876 -34.38 -47.67 34.66
CA VAL A 876 -34.84 -47.60 36.07
C VAL A 876 -34.83 -46.18 36.64
N ASN A 877 -34.03 -45.28 36.07
CA ASN A 877 -33.83 -43.89 36.52
C ASN A 877 -34.47 -42.83 35.58
N CYS A 878 -35.32 -43.25 34.64
CA CYS A 878 -36.05 -42.35 33.76
C CYS A 878 -37.06 -41.49 34.55
N VAL A 879 -37.05 -40.17 34.32
CA VAL A 879 -37.92 -39.20 35.04
C VAL A 879 -39.07 -38.65 34.20
N GLY A 880 -39.14 -39.01 32.91
CA GLY A 880 -40.30 -38.76 32.04
C GLY A 880 -39.99 -39.06 30.57
N GLY A 881 -40.93 -38.78 29.66
CA GLY A 881 -40.97 -39.43 28.35
C GLY A 881 -41.49 -40.88 28.45
N PRO A 882 -41.25 -41.75 27.44
CA PRO A 882 -41.77 -43.12 27.41
C PRO A 882 -40.89 -44.09 28.21
N CYS A 883 -40.61 -43.74 29.48
CA CYS A 883 -39.90 -44.58 30.44
C CYS A 883 -40.45 -46.00 30.41
N TRP A 884 -39.56 -47.01 30.36
CA TRP A 884 -39.97 -48.41 30.16
C TRP A 884 -40.79 -48.98 31.34
N TYR A 885 -40.95 -48.21 32.44
CA TYR A 885 -41.64 -48.63 33.66
C TYR A 885 -42.58 -47.59 34.34
N LYS A 886 -43.47 -46.83 33.63
CA LYS A 886 -44.88 -46.48 34.06
C LYS A 886 -45.68 -45.48 33.14
N PRO A 887 -47.03 -45.32 33.30
CA PRO A 887 -47.94 -44.86 32.22
C PRO A 887 -48.51 -43.41 32.28
N ARG A 888 -49.17 -43.02 31.15
CA ARG A 888 -49.80 -41.71 30.80
C ARG A 888 -51.09 -41.31 31.56
N PRO A 889 -51.49 -40.02 31.47
CA PRO A 889 -52.83 -39.65 30.93
C PRO A 889 -52.76 -38.44 29.90
N PRO A 890 -53.81 -37.64 29.50
CA PRO A 890 -54.05 -37.32 28.06
C PRO A 890 -54.19 -35.82 27.61
N PRO A 891 -54.25 -35.52 26.28
CA PRO A 891 -54.44 -34.16 25.67
C PRO A 891 -55.91 -33.85 25.26
N PRO A 892 -56.33 -32.58 24.98
CA PRO A 892 -56.41 -31.97 23.60
C PRO A 892 -56.40 -30.38 23.62
N PRO A 893 -57.00 -29.59 22.67
CA PRO A 893 -57.00 -29.52 21.18
C PRO A 893 -56.48 -28.14 20.59
N PRO A 894 -56.45 -27.90 19.25
CA PRO A 894 -55.67 -26.78 18.62
C PRO A 894 -56.38 -25.82 17.61
N SER A 895 -55.65 -24.76 17.14
CA SER A 895 -55.83 -23.92 15.89
C SER A 895 -56.96 -22.86 15.87
N PRO A 896 -56.97 -21.80 14.98
CA PRO A 896 -56.36 -21.65 13.63
C PRO A 896 -55.67 -20.27 13.27
N PRO A 897 -55.18 -20.06 12.01
CA PRO A 897 -54.44 -18.85 11.51
C PRO A 897 -55.15 -18.11 10.33
N PRO A 898 -54.49 -17.39 9.38
CA PRO A 898 -53.80 -16.06 9.40
C PRO A 898 -54.32 -15.07 8.30
N ALA A 899 -53.70 -13.86 8.11
CA ALA A 899 -53.41 -13.13 6.82
C ALA A 899 -52.89 -11.65 7.07
N PRO A 900 -52.76 -10.67 6.11
CA PRO A 900 -51.44 -10.12 5.72
C PRO A 900 -51.26 -8.57 5.75
N ALA A 901 -50.07 -8.07 5.37
CA ALA A 901 -49.59 -6.66 5.38
C ALA A 901 -49.71 -5.92 4.00
N PRO A 902 -49.14 -4.71 3.69
CA PRO A 902 -48.27 -3.76 4.43
C PRO A 902 -48.70 -2.24 4.34
N PRO A 903 -47.84 -1.22 4.02
CA PRO A 903 -47.22 -0.23 4.95
C PRO A 903 -47.69 1.26 4.77
N PRO A 904 -47.35 2.23 5.66
CA PRO A 904 -46.12 3.05 5.50
C PRO A 904 -45.47 3.63 6.80
N LEU A 905 -44.34 4.35 6.66
CA LEU A 905 -43.68 5.25 7.66
C LEU A 905 -43.96 6.74 7.28
N PRO A 906 -43.58 7.82 8.03
CA PRO A 906 -42.60 7.93 9.14
C PRO A 906 -42.85 9.01 10.25
N TYR A 907 -42.91 8.66 11.56
CA TYR A 907 -42.77 9.65 12.66
C TYR A 907 -42.02 9.10 13.89
N GLY A 908 -41.38 9.98 14.67
CA GLY A 908 -40.69 9.64 15.92
C GLY A 908 -40.66 10.81 16.89
N CYS A 909 -40.68 10.53 18.20
CA CYS A 909 -40.83 11.49 19.30
C CYS A 909 -39.62 12.39 19.60
N GLY A 910 -38.50 12.32 18.86
CA GLY A 910 -37.29 13.08 19.23
C GLY A 910 -36.32 13.48 18.12
N ARG A 911 -36.58 14.61 17.42
CA ARG A 911 -35.52 15.47 16.87
C ARG A 911 -35.92 16.95 16.95
N GLY A 912 -35.15 17.75 17.67
CA GLY A 912 -35.40 19.17 17.90
C GLY A 912 -35.36 19.52 19.39
N LEU A 913 -34.95 20.75 19.69
CA LEU A 913 -34.92 21.28 21.06
C LEU A 913 -36.36 21.39 21.59
N GLN A 914 -36.62 20.90 22.81
CA GLN A 914 -37.93 20.86 23.48
C GLN A 914 -38.98 19.86 22.90
N GLY A 915 -38.58 18.62 22.64
CA GLY A 915 -39.52 17.49 22.51
C GLY A 915 -39.98 16.98 23.88
N ASN A 916 -41.29 16.85 24.11
CA ASN A 916 -41.89 16.61 25.44
C ASN A 916 -42.15 15.12 25.76
N GLY A 917 -41.34 14.20 25.21
CA GLY A 917 -41.39 12.75 25.47
C GLY A 917 -42.66 12.01 25.03
N SER A 918 -43.60 12.69 24.37
CA SER A 918 -44.93 12.15 24.03
C SER A 918 -45.03 11.76 22.56
N CYS A 919 -45.71 10.66 22.26
CA CYS A 919 -45.97 10.20 20.89
C CYS A 919 -47.27 10.79 20.31
N PRO A 920 -47.44 10.85 18.96
CA PRO A 920 -48.65 11.38 18.34
C PRO A 920 -49.90 10.54 18.59
N ASN A 921 -49.72 9.23 18.80
CA ASN A 921 -50.74 8.29 19.23
C ASN A 921 -50.60 8.09 20.76
N PRO A 922 -51.66 8.26 21.58
CA PRO A 922 -51.56 8.12 23.04
C PRO A 922 -51.24 6.70 23.52
N ASP A 923 -51.50 5.69 22.69
CA ASP A 923 -51.20 4.28 22.98
C ASP A 923 -49.75 3.88 22.59
N ASP A 924 -49.01 4.76 21.91
CA ASP A 924 -47.61 4.51 21.52
C ASP A 924 -46.63 4.96 22.61
N CYS A 925 -45.57 4.17 22.78
CA CYS A 925 -44.45 4.47 23.66
C CYS A 925 -43.30 5.12 22.90
N CYS A 926 -42.70 6.13 23.53
CA CYS A 926 -41.48 6.78 23.07
C CYS A 926 -40.26 6.01 23.60
N SER A 927 -39.46 5.40 22.72
CA SER A 927 -38.22 4.72 23.12
C SER A 927 -37.09 5.70 23.42
N ALA A 928 -36.08 5.26 24.19
CA ALA A 928 -34.87 6.03 24.52
C ALA A 928 -34.15 6.70 23.32
N PHE A 929 -34.41 6.23 22.10
CA PHE A 929 -33.80 6.74 20.86
C PHE A 929 -34.68 7.75 20.10
N GLY A 930 -35.87 8.09 20.63
CA GLY A 930 -36.76 9.11 20.05
C GLY A 930 -37.69 8.61 18.94
N TYR A 931 -38.14 7.35 19.01
CA TYR A 931 -39.11 6.75 18.07
C TYR A 931 -40.37 6.27 18.78
N CYS A 932 -41.49 6.22 18.07
CA CYS A 932 -42.80 5.83 18.59
C CYS A 932 -43.23 4.47 18.05
N ALA A 933 -43.59 3.55 18.96
CA ALA A 933 -44.35 2.34 18.66
C ALA A 933 -44.98 1.77 19.95
N ASN A 934 -45.91 0.85 19.81
CA ASN A 934 -46.62 0.18 20.92
C ASN A 934 -46.11 -1.26 21.18
N ASP A 935 -44.86 -1.55 20.82
CA ASP A 935 -44.19 -2.84 21.04
C ASP A 935 -43.32 -2.87 22.31
N ASP A 936 -42.94 -4.07 22.77
CA ASP A 936 -42.13 -4.25 23.99
C ASP A 936 -40.72 -3.62 23.93
N ALA A 937 -40.17 -3.36 22.74
CA ALA A 937 -38.88 -2.66 22.59
C ALA A 937 -39.01 -1.13 22.74
N HIS A 938 -40.23 -0.59 22.61
CA HIS A 938 -40.55 0.82 22.81
C HIS A 938 -41.25 1.08 24.15
N CYS A 939 -42.12 0.18 24.60
CA CYS A 939 -42.86 0.24 25.87
C CYS A 939 -42.16 -0.42 27.07
N GLY A 940 -41.12 -1.21 26.82
CA GLY A 940 -40.35 -1.91 27.86
C GLY A 940 -39.21 -1.08 28.45
N TYR A 941 -38.12 -1.76 28.80
CA TYR A 941 -37.00 -1.18 29.54
C TYR A 941 -36.25 -0.14 28.69
N GLY A 942 -36.40 1.15 29.03
CA GLY A 942 -35.89 2.27 28.24
C GLY A 942 -36.98 3.09 27.53
N CYS A 943 -38.25 2.80 27.75
CA CYS A 943 -39.36 3.72 27.45
C CYS A 943 -39.19 5.05 28.22
N VAL A 944 -39.31 6.19 27.53
CA VAL A 944 -39.14 7.54 28.09
C VAL A 944 -40.44 8.37 28.11
N GLY A 945 -41.54 7.81 27.64
CA GLY A 945 -42.89 8.40 27.71
C GLY A 945 -43.92 7.56 26.95
N GLY A 946 -45.21 7.77 27.24
CA GLY A 946 -46.30 6.88 26.81
C GLY A 946 -46.61 5.80 27.86
N PRO A 947 -47.39 4.76 27.52
CA PRO A 947 -47.84 3.71 28.45
C PRO A 947 -46.76 2.66 28.76
N CYS A 948 -45.59 3.11 29.26
CA CYS A 948 -44.47 2.24 29.64
C CYS A 948 -44.88 1.18 30.70
N GLN A 949 -44.40 -0.06 30.57
CA GLN A 949 -44.71 -1.15 31.52
C GLN A 949 -43.88 -1.07 32.83
N VAL A 950 -44.44 -1.55 33.95
CA VAL A 950 -43.88 -1.33 35.30
C VAL A 950 -43.81 -2.63 36.16
N PHE A 951 -42.62 -3.23 36.21
CA PHE A 951 -42.10 -4.24 37.17
C PHE A 951 -42.81 -5.61 37.31
N PRO A 952 -42.01 -6.67 37.56
CA PRO A 952 -41.76 -7.17 38.93
C PRO A 952 -40.29 -6.99 39.42
N PRO A 953 -39.96 -7.24 40.71
CA PRO A 953 -38.74 -6.71 41.35
C PRO A 953 -37.44 -7.51 41.11
N PRO A 954 -36.25 -6.92 41.39
CA PRO A 954 -34.96 -7.58 41.24
C PRO A 954 -34.70 -8.70 42.27
N PRO A 955 -33.74 -9.61 41.99
CA PRO A 955 -33.35 -10.69 42.91
C PRO A 955 -32.79 -10.18 44.27
N PRO A 956 -32.83 -11.02 45.33
CA PRO A 956 -32.29 -10.64 46.64
C PRO A 956 -30.78 -10.38 46.59
N GLY A 957 -30.35 -9.17 46.97
CA GLY A 957 -28.93 -8.85 47.19
C GLY A 957 -28.43 -7.52 46.64
N VAL A 958 -29.17 -6.85 45.74
CA VAL A 958 -28.74 -5.57 45.13
C VAL A 958 -29.77 -4.46 45.38
N THR A 959 -29.47 -3.60 46.36
CA THR A 959 -30.28 -2.41 46.69
C THR A 959 -29.52 -1.12 46.43
N GLY A 960 -30.00 -0.29 45.51
CA GLY A 960 -29.47 1.06 45.26
C GLY A 960 -30.52 1.94 44.60
N PRO A 961 -31.16 2.88 45.33
CA PRO A 961 -32.22 3.71 44.78
C PRO A 961 -31.68 5.00 44.12
N MET A 962 -32.24 5.33 42.96
CA MET A 962 -32.26 6.72 42.46
C MET A 962 -33.42 7.48 43.10
N CYS A 963 -33.28 8.80 43.24
CA CYS A 963 -34.39 9.72 43.51
C CYS A 963 -34.31 10.91 42.54
N GLY A 964 -35.46 11.38 42.03
CA GLY A 964 -35.52 12.56 41.17
C GLY A 964 -36.91 13.21 41.12
N GLY A 965 -36.93 14.54 41.04
CA GLY A 965 -38.12 15.36 40.73
C GLY A 965 -39.12 15.65 41.86
N GLY A 966 -39.61 16.90 41.93
CA GLY A 966 -40.98 17.17 42.44
C GLY A 966 -41.21 17.72 43.85
N THR A 967 -40.54 18.82 44.24
CA THR A 967 -41.00 19.82 45.26
C THR A 967 -41.82 19.40 46.50
N VAL A 968 -41.12 19.31 47.64
CA VAL A 968 -41.52 19.80 48.99
C VAL A 968 -42.90 19.39 49.58
N GLY A 969 -42.88 18.48 50.57
CA GLY A 969 -44.00 18.29 51.50
C GLY A 969 -43.84 17.14 52.51
N ASN A 970 -43.12 17.37 53.61
CA ASN A 970 -43.04 16.50 54.82
C ASN A 970 -42.76 14.98 54.60
N GLY A 971 -41.51 14.53 54.76
CA GLY A 971 -41.21 13.08 54.81
C GLY A 971 -39.73 12.72 54.93
N GLN A 972 -39.30 12.42 56.16
CA GLN A 972 -37.97 11.93 56.59
C GLN A 972 -37.13 11.11 55.59
N CYS A 973 -35.82 11.42 55.50
CA CYS A 973 -34.84 10.60 54.78
C CYS A 973 -34.60 9.26 55.49
N GLY A 974 -34.48 8.17 54.71
CA GLY A 974 -34.24 6.81 55.21
C GLY A 974 -32.81 6.55 55.66
N PHE A 975 -32.48 6.97 56.88
CA PHE A 975 -31.24 6.67 57.62
C PHE A 975 -29.94 7.29 57.08
N ALA A 976 -28.86 7.14 57.86
CA ALA A 976 -27.76 8.10 57.95
C ALA A 976 -26.49 7.70 57.19
N GLY A 977 -25.79 8.70 56.63
CA GLY A 977 -24.43 8.52 56.11
C GLY A 977 -24.05 9.42 54.91
N GLN A 978 -25.03 10.02 54.22
CA GLN A 978 -24.76 10.85 53.04
C GLN A 978 -25.35 12.27 53.19
N CYS A 979 -24.54 13.27 52.85
CA CYS A 979 -24.92 14.69 52.91
C CYS A 979 -25.14 15.24 51.49
N CYS A 980 -26.33 15.76 51.21
CA CYS A 980 -26.56 16.60 50.04
C CYS A 980 -26.19 18.05 50.36
N SER A 981 -25.30 18.67 49.59
CA SER A 981 -24.97 20.10 49.72
C SER A 981 -25.75 20.94 48.70
N GLN A 982 -26.75 21.67 49.19
CA GLN A 982 -27.28 22.85 48.49
C GLN A 982 -26.81 24.12 49.21
N HIS A 983 -26.34 25.11 48.46
CA HIS A 983 -26.45 26.51 48.88
C HIS A 983 -26.56 27.47 47.69
N GLY A 984 -27.71 28.13 47.61
CA GLY A 984 -27.93 29.38 46.89
C GLY A 984 -28.87 30.25 47.72
N TRP A 985 -28.49 31.49 47.97
CA TRP A 985 -29.23 32.47 48.80
C TRP A 985 -28.99 33.90 48.23
N PRO A 986 -29.74 34.95 48.62
CA PRO A 986 -30.39 35.82 47.64
C PRO A 986 -29.81 37.24 47.50
N LYS A 987 -30.34 38.01 46.53
CA LYS A 987 -30.05 39.45 46.33
C LYS A 987 -30.98 40.37 47.14
N PRO A 988 -30.42 41.49 47.64
CA PRO A 988 -31.10 42.80 47.67
C PRO A 988 -30.39 43.90 46.81
N PRO A 989 -30.95 45.12 46.67
CA PRO A 989 -30.46 46.24 45.81
C PRO A 989 -29.92 47.47 46.61
N PRO A 990 -29.64 48.68 46.03
CA PRO A 990 -28.95 49.09 44.79
C PRO A 990 -27.76 50.09 45.01
N SER A 991 -27.17 50.62 43.92
CA SER A 991 -25.97 51.50 43.75
C SER A 991 -26.13 52.99 44.20
N PRO A 992 -25.17 53.97 44.02
CA PRO A 992 -23.88 54.06 43.25
C PRO A 992 -22.71 54.72 44.09
N PRO A 993 -21.83 55.72 43.71
CA PRO A 993 -21.26 56.24 42.42
C PRO A 993 -19.75 56.70 42.39
N ARG A 994 -18.98 56.37 41.31
CA ARG A 994 -17.91 57.22 40.62
C ARG A 994 -16.62 57.69 41.40
N PRO A 995 -15.58 58.34 40.77
CA PRO A 995 -15.25 58.63 39.34
C PRO A 995 -13.85 58.02 38.87
N PRO A 996 -12.92 58.61 38.05
CA PRO A 996 -12.45 57.93 36.81
C PRO A 996 -10.93 57.94 36.39
N ALA A 997 -10.62 57.23 35.29
CA ALA A 997 -9.44 57.40 34.37
C ALA A 997 -8.03 56.97 34.89
N PRO A 998 -6.99 56.76 34.03
CA PRO A 998 -6.85 57.07 32.59
C PRO A 998 -6.43 55.87 31.67
N LYS A 999 -5.87 56.20 30.48
CA LYS A 999 -5.58 55.33 29.32
C LYS A 999 -4.39 54.35 29.50
N PRO A 1000 -4.32 53.24 28.73
CA PRO A 1000 -3.15 52.36 28.66
C PRO A 1000 -1.98 52.95 27.84
N SER A 1001 -0.79 52.37 28.04
CA SER A 1001 0.53 52.73 27.48
C SER A 1001 1.22 51.46 26.91
N PRO A 1002 2.32 51.55 26.13
CA PRO A 1002 2.77 50.44 25.27
C PRO A 1002 3.37 49.22 26.01
N PRO A 1003 3.46 48.05 25.35
CA PRO A 1003 3.91 46.79 25.96
C PRO A 1003 5.36 46.80 26.45
N ARG A 1004 5.64 45.95 27.45
CA ARG A 1004 6.94 45.79 28.10
C ARG A 1004 7.83 44.72 27.42
N PRO A 1005 9.16 44.71 27.72
CA PRO A 1005 10.06 43.59 27.40
C PRO A 1005 9.63 42.27 28.08
N PRO A 1006 10.17 41.11 27.64
CA PRO A 1006 9.82 39.79 28.19
C PRO A 1006 10.16 39.64 29.68
N ALA A 1007 9.47 38.70 30.33
CA ALA A 1007 9.49 38.50 31.78
C ALA A 1007 10.76 37.78 32.28
N PRO A 1008 11.20 38.04 33.54
CA PRO A 1008 12.25 37.26 34.21
C PRO A 1008 11.75 35.87 34.64
N PRO A 1009 12.67 34.91 34.94
CA PRO A 1009 12.33 33.56 35.39
C PRO A 1009 11.71 33.51 36.80
N PRO A 1010 11.14 32.35 37.21
CA PRO A 1010 10.37 32.22 38.45
C PRO A 1010 11.16 32.49 39.75
N LEU A 1011 10.45 32.99 40.75
CA LEU A 1011 10.96 33.39 42.07
C LEU A 1011 11.32 32.20 42.98
N ASN A 1012 12.39 31.46 42.66
CA ASN A 1012 13.20 30.74 43.68
C ASN A 1012 14.59 30.23 43.24
N THR A 1013 15.03 30.45 41.99
CA THR A 1013 16.29 29.90 41.49
C THR A 1013 17.51 30.59 42.11
N THR A 1014 18.39 29.84 42.77
CA THR A 1014 19.68 30.35 43.28
C THR A 1014 20.78 30.11 42.23
N PRO A 1015 21.71 31.05 41.96
CA PRO A 1015 22.84 30.78 41.06
C PRO A 1015 23.83 29.77 41.67
N CYS A 1016 24.52 28.98 40.84
CA CYS A 1016 25.72 28.24 41.25
C CYS A 1016 27.01 28.97 40.84
N GLY A 1017 28.05 28.86 41.67
CA GLY A 1017 29.41 29.32 41.36
C GLY A 1017 29.59 30.83 41.15
N ASP A 1018 29.29 31.65 42.17
CA ASP A 1018 29.65 33.08 42.28
C ASP A 1018 29.33 33.99 41.08
N GLY A 1019 28.38 33.59 40.23
CA GLY A 1019 27.98 34.32 39.02
C GLY A 1019 28.86 34.09 37.79
N VAL A 1020 29.73 33.06 37.79
CA VAL A 1020 30.61 32.71 36.66
C VAL A 1020 30.25 31.34 36.09
N VAL A 1021 29.82 31.32 34.83
CA VAL A 1021 29.42 30.10 34.12
C VAL A 1021 30.56 29.08 34.07
N GLY A 1022 30.35 27.91 34.66
CA GLY A 1022 31.16 26.70 34.45
C GLY A 1022 31.92 26.16 35.67
N ASN A 1023 32.01 26.86 36.81
CA ASN A 1023 32.88 26.44 37.93
C ASN A 1023 32.19 25.72 39.11
N GLY A 1024 30.86 25.60 39.09
CA GLY A 1024 30.11 24.52 39.74
C GLY A 1024 29.76 24.65 41.24
N LYS A 1025 28.97 23.67 41.67
CA LYS A 1025 28.33 23.45 42.99
C LYS A 1025 27.24 24.44 43.42
N CYS A 1026 26.22 23.87 44.04
CA CYS A 1026 25.15 24.56 44.76
C CYS A 1026 25.46 24.59 46.26
N ALA A 1027 24.83 25.51 47.01
CA ALA A 1027 25.01 25.63 48.45
C ALA A 1027 24.45 24.41 49.22
N ASP A 1028 23.37 23.80 48.71
CA ASP A 1028 22.92 22.48 49.14
C ASP A 1028 23.52 21.40 48.22
N ALA A 1029 24.16 20.39 48.82
CA ALA A 1029 24.79 19.27 48.12
C ALA A 1029 23.78 18.31 47.46
N ASN A 1030 22.49 18.41 47.80
CA ASN A 1030 21.41 17.60 47.24
C ASN A 1030 20.76 18.22 45.99
N VAL A 1031 21.30 19.35 45.49
CA VAL A 1031 20.70 20.17 44.44
C VAL A 1031 21.63 20.20 43.21
N CYS A 1032 21.07 20.16 42.00
CA CYS A 1032 21.82 20.18 40.75
C CYS A 1032 22.09 21.61 40.26
N CYS A 1033 23.34 21.88 39.88
CA CYS A 1033 23.74 23.05 39.09
C CYS A 1033 23.65 22.74 37.59
N SER A 1034 22.83 23.49 36.84
CA SER A 1034 22.69 23.30 35.38
C SER A 1034 23.68 24.13 34.55
N ARG A 1035 23.76 23.86 33.24
CA ARG A 1035 24.56 24.66 32.29
C ARG A 1035 24.16 26.14 32.22
N ALA A 1036 22.90 26.47 32.53
CA ALA A 1036 22.43 27.85 32.59
C ALA A 1036 22.92 28.61 33.85
N GLY A 1037 23.58 27.92 34.79
CA GLY A 1037 24.15 28.53 36.01
C GLY A 1037 23.22 28.54 37.21
N TRP A 1038 22.16 27.70 37.24
CA TRP A 1038 21.12 27.72 38.28
C TRP A 1038 20.98 26.41 39.03
N CYS A 1039 20.69 26.53 40.33
CA CYS A 1039 20.47 25.44 41.27
C CYS A 1039 19.00 25.06 41.38
N TRP A 1040 18.68 23.79 41.12
CA TRP A 1040 17.33 23.23 41.30
C TRP A 1040 17.36 21.71 41.50
N ASN A 1041 16.25 21.11 41.96
CA ASN A 1041 16.20 19.71 42.43
C ASN A 1041 15.13 18.83 41.77
N ASP A 1042 14.40 19.32 40.76
CA ASP A 1042 13.47 18.49 40.00
C ASP A 1042 14.17 17.58 38.96
N TYR A 1043 13.41 16.59 38.48
CA TYR A 1043 13.92 15.53 37.62
C TYR A 1043 14.36 16.04 36.24
N ASP A 1044 13.68 17.03 35.66
CA ASP A 1044 13.97 17.50 34.31
C ASP A 1044 15.13 18.49 34.29
N HIS A 1045 15.24 19.38 35.28
CA HIS A 1045 16.42 20.24 35.49
C HIS A 1045 17.70 19.41 35.70
N CYS A 1046 17.60 18.33 36.47
CA CYS A 1046 18.73 17.41 36.69
C CYS A 1046 19.10 16.55 35.47
N ARG A 1047 18.24 16.46 34.44
CA ARG A 1047 18.37 15.51 33.32
C ARG A 1047 18.64 16.17 31.98
N TRP A 1048 17.95 17.25 31.63
CA TRP A 1048 17.99 17.83 30.28
C TRP A 1048 19.06 18.91 30.10
N GLU A 1049 19.30 19.77 31.10
CA GLU A 1049 20.31 20.84 31.00
C GLU A 1049 21.77 20.37 31.24
N ALA A 1050 22.01 19.05 31.24
CA ALA A 1050 23.30 18.40 31.49
C ALA A 1050 23.99 18.89 32.79
N CYS A 1051 23.49 18.40 33.92
CA CYS A 1051 23.93 18.75 35.27
C CYS A 1051 25.46 18.76 35.44
N LEU A 1052 26.02 19.90 35.88
CA LEU A 1052 27.47 20.10 36.06
C LEU A 1052 27.96 19.55 37.40
N SER A 1053 27.10 19.55 38.43
CA SER A 1053 27.41 19.02 39.76
C SER A 1053 26.14 18.90 40.61
N GLY A 1054 26.01 17.82 41.37
CA GLY A 1054 24.86 17.50 42.22
C GLY A 1054 24.57 16.00 42.21
N PRO A 1055 23.47 15.53 42.82
CA PRO A 1055 23.07 14.13 42.80
C PRO A 1055 22.37 13.76 41.47
N CYS A 1056 23.14 13.66 40.39
CA CYS A 1056 22.62 13.26 39.07
C CYS A 1056 22.02 11.84 39.14
N TYR A 1057 20.72 11.69 38.85
CA TYR A 1057 20.01 10.39 38.93
C TYR A 1057 20.65 9.31 38.03
N LYS A 1058 21.07 8.19 38.64
CA LYS A 1058 21.58 7.00 37.93
C LYS A 1058 20.44 6.11 37.44
N ARG A 1059 20.70 5.32 36.38
CA ARG A 1059 19.73 4.38 35.78
C ARG A 1059 19.37 3.22 36.73
N PRO A 1060 18.14 2.65 36.66
CA PRO A 1060 17.77 1.41 37.36
C PRO A 1060 18.48 0.15 36.78
N PRO A 1061 18.55 -0.96 37.55
CA PRO A 1061 19.18 -2.22 37.15
C PRO A 1061 18.22 -3.18 36.39
N LEU A 1062 18.80 -4.23 35.79
CA LEU A 1062 18.08 -5.34 35.13
C LEU A 1062 17.88 -6.55 36.08
N PRO A 1063 16.95 -7.50 35.76
CA PRO A 1063 16.70 -8.70 36.58
C PRO A 1063 17.85 -9.74 36.55
N PRO A 1064 17.90 -10.68 37.53
CA PRO A 1064 19.03 -11.58 37.72
C PRO A 1064 18.98 -12.85 36.84
N GLY A 1065 20.16 -13.41 36.55
CA GLY A 1065 20.33 -14.74 35.91
C GLY A 1065 20.97 -15.77 36.85
N PRO A 1066 20.83 -17.09 36.56
CA PRO A 1066 21.42 -18.17 37.36
C PRO A 1066 22.91 -18.46 37.01
N PRO A 1067 23.71 -19.02 37.96
CA PRO A 1067 25.14 -19.35 37.76
C PRO A 1067 25.38 -20.88 37.63
N PRO A 1068 26.61 -21.43 37.69
CA PRO A 1068 27.57 -21.45 36.57
C PRO A 1068 28.24 -22.82 36.32
N SER A 1069 28.89 -23.03 35.15
CA SER A 1069 29.75 -24.21 34.88
C SER A 1069 30.96 -23.91 33.95
N PRO A 1070 32.21 -24.09 34.41
CA PRO A 1070 33.43 -24.13 33.59
C PRO A 1070 34.05 -25.57 33.53
N PRO A 1071 35.18 -25.81 32.84
CA PRO A 1071 35.61 -25.31 31.51
C PRO A 1071 36.00 -26.46 30.53
N GLY A 1072 35.82 -26.28 29.21
CA GLY A 1072 35.91 -27.39 28.23
C GLY A 1072 36.64 -27.13 26.90
N PHE A 1073 37.96 -26.87 26.96
CA PHE A 1073 38.96 -27.07 25.87
C PHE A 1073 38.80 -26.46 24.45
N LYS A 1074 39.76 -25.56 24.15
CA LYS A 1074 40.50 -25.37 22.86
C LYS A 1074 39.75 -24.95 21.58
N ALA A 1075 40.08 -23.74 21.12
CA ALA A 1075 39.90 -23.31 19.73
C ALA A 1075 41.00 -23.85 18.77
N ARG A 1076 40.66 -23.93 17.47
CA ARG A 1076 41.59 -23.81 16.33
C ARG A 1076 40.91 -23.00 15.19
N PRO A 1077 41.66 -22.41 14.25
CA PRO A 1077 41.46 -20.98 13.94
C PRO A 1077 40.87 -20.66 12.57
N GLY A 1078 40.21 -19.50 12.43
CA GLY A 1078 39.49 -19.12 11.20
C GLY A 1078 39.16 -17.64 10.93
N ARG A 1079 39.89 -16.67 11.49
CA ARG A 1079 39.78 -15.21 11.24
C ARG A 1079 38.43 -14.53 11.62
N ASP A 1080 38.47 -13.73 12.68
CA ASP A 1080 37.68 -12.50 12.79
C ASP A 1080 38.64 -11.33 13.04
N LEU A 1081 38.34 -10.15 12.48
CA LEU A 1081 39.07 -8.90 12.73
C LEU A 1081 38.06 -7.81 13.13
N LEU A 1082 37.90 -7.60 14.44
CA LEU A 1082 37.18 -6.48 15.00
C LEU A 1082 38.15 -5.31 15.21
N CYS A 1083 37.90 -4.20 14.52
CA CYS A 1083 38.74 -3.00 14.60
C CYS A 1083 38.39 -2.15 15.83
N CYS A 1084 39.34 -1.98 16.75
CA CYS A 1084 39.19 -1.10 17.92
C CYS A 1084 39.79 0.29 17.67
N TRP A 1085 39.19 1.33 18.27
CA TRP A 1085 39.74 2.69 18.32
C TRP A 1085 40.65 2.90 19.54
N CYS A 1086 41.56 3.87 19.43
CA CYS A 1086 42.40 4.40 20.50
C CYS A 1086 42.14 5.91 20.68
N GLY A 1087 42.06 6.36 21.94
CA GLY A 1087 41.99 7.78 22.29
C GLY A 1087 40.66 8.49 22.01
N ASP A 1088 39.53 7.76 22.02
CA ASP A 1088 38.16 8.28 21.92
C ASP A 1088 37.92 9.30 20.79
N GLY A 1089 38.64 9.14 19.67
CA GLY A 1089 38.52 9.99 18.48
C GLY A 1089 39.31 11.31 18.52
N GLN A 1090 40.20 11.52 19.48
CA GLN A 1090 41.10 12.69 19.51
C GLN A 1090 42.55 12.34 19.12
N VAL A 1091 43.14 13.18 18.27
CA VAL A 1091 44.46 12.94 17.69
C VAL A 1091 45.58 13.30 18.68
N GLY A 1092 46.41 12.32 19.03
CA GLY A 1092 47.72 12.56 19.68
C GLY A 1092 47.92 12.04 21.10
N SER A 1093 46.96 11.31 21.69
CA SER A 1093 47.05 10.82 23.07
C SER A 1093 46.69 9.33 23.28
N GLY A 1094 46.22 8.63 22.24
CA GLY A 1094 45.69 7.27 22.34
C GLY A 1094 46.75 6.19 22.58
N ARG A 1095 46.61 5.43 23.66
CA ARG A 1095 47.10 4.03 23.74
C ARG A 1095 45.99 3.08 23.31
N CYS A 1096 46.35 1.92 22.78
CA CYS A 1096 45.41 0.86 22.48
C CYS A 1096 44.99 0.07 23.74
N PRO A 1097 43.79 -0.56 23.75
CA PRO A 1097 43.36 -1.41 24.86
C PRO A 1097 44.27 -2.63 25.08
N ASP A 1098 44.81 -3.17 24.01
CA ASP A 1098 45.90 -4.16 24.04
C ASP A 1098 47.25 -3.41 24.00
N ALA A 1099 48.10 -3.65 25.00
CA ALA A 1099 49.42 -3.03 25.11
C ALA A 1099 50.43 -3.48 24.05
N THR A 1100 50.14 -4.55 23.31
CA THR A 1100 50.93 -5.02 22.16
C THR A 1100 50.57 -4.32 20.85
N GLN A 1101 49.43 -3.60 20.80
CA GLN A 1101 48.94 -2.89 19.62
C GLN A 1101 49.44 -1.45 19.56
N CYS A 1102 49.75 -1.00 18.34
CA CYS A 1102 50.04 0.39 18.03
C CYS A 1102 48.76 1.17 17.71
N CYS A 1103 48.70 2.43 18.15
CA CYS A 1103 47.69 3.39 17.76
C CYS A 1103 48.16 4.14 16.51
N SER A 1104 47.44 3.98 15.41
CA SER A 1104 47.70 4.70 14.16
C SER A 1104 47.21 6.15 14.22
N ARG A 1105 47.77 7.03 13.37
CA ARG A 1105 47.43 8.45 13.26
C ARG A 1105 45.96 8.73 12.90
N ALA A 1106 45.23 7.72 12.44
CA ALA A 1106 43.79 7.77 12.15
C ALA A 1106 42.90 7.25 13.32
N GLY A 1107 43.48 6.98 14.50
CA GLY A 1107 42.75 6.56 15.70
C GLY A 1107 42.44 5.06 15.80
N TRP A 1108 43.02 4.23 14.94
CA TRP A 1108 42.78 2.77 14.91
C TRP A 1108 43.95 1.96 15.49
N CYS A 1109 43.61 0.85 16.16
CA CYS A 1109 44.58 -0.08 16.75
C CYS A 1109 44.95 -1.24 15.82
N TYR A 1110 46.26 -1.48 15.66
CA TYR A 1110 46.82 -2.53 14.80
C TYR A 1110 48.02 -3.24 15.46
N ASN A 1111 48.42 -4.39 14.91
CA ASN A 1111 49.58 -5.16 15.36
C ASN A 1111 50.54 -5.57 14.20
N ASP A 1112 50.44 -4.91 13.05
CA ASP A 1112 51.28 -5.14 11.88
C ASP A 1112 52.26 -3.99 11.58
N ALA A 1113 53.36 -4.31 10.90
CA ALA A 1113 54.44 -3.37 10.66
C ALA A 1113 54.12 -2.23 9.66
N ALA A 1114 53.03 -2.32 8.88
CA ALA A 1114 52.63 -1.25 7.97
C ALA A 1114 51.92 -0.12 8.72
N HIS A 1115 51.07 -0.47 9.69
CA HIS A 1115 50.37 0.52 10.53
C HIS A 1115 51.18 0.95 11.76
N CYS A 1116 52.10 0.12 12.27
CA CYS A 1116 52.91 0.42 13.45
C CYS A 1116 54.23 1.17 13.18
N ASN A 1117 54.46 1.68 11.97
CA ASN A 1117 55.70 2.43 11.66
C ASN A 1117 55.80 3.76 12.43
N ALA A 1118 57.03 4.25 12.67
CA ALA A 1118 57.28 5.42 13.51
C ALA A 1118 56.71 6.76 13.00
N ASP A 1119 56.39 6.91 11.70
CA ASP A 1119 55.82 8.14 11.12
C ASP A 1119 54.27 8.15 11.13
N ALA A 1120 53.67 6.96 11.22
CA ALA A 1120 52.22 6.71 11.21
C ALA A 1120 51.65 6.32 12.59
N CYS A 1121 52.49 5.88 13.53
CA CYS A 1121 52.12 5.51 14.89
C CYS A 1121 52.13 6.73 15.83
N VAL A 1122 51.07 6.92 16.60
CA VAL A 1122 50.91 8.03 17.57
C VAL A 1122 50.86 7.56 19.03
N GLY A 1123 50.97 6.25 19.29
CA GLY A 1123 51.05 5.69 20.64
C GLY A 1123 51.17 4.17 20.64
N GLY A 1124 51.70 3.60 21.73
CA GLY A 1124 51.99 2.16 21.84
C GLY A 1124 53.42 1.80 21.41
N PRO A 1125 53.72 0.51 21.18
CA PRO A 1125 55.05 0.02 20.79
C PRO A 1125 55.34 0.26 19.30
N CYS A 1126 55.48 1.54 18.90
CA CYS A 1126 55.80 1.93 17.53
C CYS A 1126 57.15 1.34 17.07
N TRP A 1127 57.18 0.79 15.85
CA TRP A 1127 58.39 0.19 15.26
C TRP A 1127 59.29 1.27 14.66
N THR A 1128 60.46 1.48 15.28
CA THR A 1128 61.53 2.31 14.70
C THR A 1128 62.33 1.50 13.66
N PRO A 1129 62.45 1.97 12.41
CA PRO A 1129 63.33 1.32 11.43
C PRO A 1129 64.81 1.48 11.83
N PRO A 1130 65.69 0.52 11.48
CA PRO A 1130 67.11 0.65 11.72
C PRO A 1130 67.71 1.80 10.89
N PRO A 1131 68.75 2.50 11.38
CA PRO A 1131 69.36 3.62 10.66
C PRO A 1131 70.01 3.15 9.36
N ALA A 1132 69.83 3.94 8.29
CA ALA A 1132 70.41 3.65 6.98
C ALA A 1132 71.96 3.66 7.02
N PRO A 1133 72.65 2.79 6.26
CA PRO A 1133 74.11 2.82 6.17
C PRO A 1133 74.61 4.15 5.60
N ALA A 1134 75.56 4.79 6.28
CA ALA A 1134 76.22 5.98 5.76
C ALA A 1134 77.01 5.64 4.48
N PRO A 1135 76.99 6.50 3.44
CA PRO A 1135 77.79 6.29 2.24
C PRO A 1135 79.29 6.30 2.60
N LYS A 1136 80.00 5.25 2.18
CA LYS A 1136 81.47 5.21 2.12
C LYS A 1136 81.93 5.58 0.70
N PRO A 1137 83.14 6.13 0.55
CA PRO A 1137 83.46 7.11 -0.48
C PRO A 1137 83.55 6.55 -1.90
#